data_AF-A0A086T4H1-F1
#
_entry.id   AF-A0A086T4H1-F1
#
_cell.length_a   1.000
_cell.length_b   1.000
_cell.length_c   1.000
_cell.angle_alpha   90.00
_cell.angle_beta   90.00
_cell.angle_gamma   90.00
#
_symmetry.space_group_name_H-M   'P 1'
#
loop_
_entity.id
_entity.type
_entity.pdbx_description
1 polymer ?
#
loop_
_entity_poly.entity_id
_entity_poly.type
_entity_poly.pdbx_seq_one_letter_code
_entity_poly.pdbx_strand_id
1 'polypeptide(L)'
;MAIPAGRTLYKKKDGILTLTPDHQTVTWTPNSGGPPTVSLPISNITNLQQTPDTAAKVMLKILEKTSEGSDPTSYLFHFNTSEAKAEAKAVKDLLSRVLADVRSNDPSVPRPAPGTPSGANGAQADSNGAGTGGGSGSASMAFASAVNSNPAAVRWFDDNQLKNDIELQQSLMKKDKSLHRTYMEAISTKPESISGAAFNTQFWSTRTNLLRAHAIEMNQKKGAYNVLSTVKPRTVDGELKLNISVEQVQMIFAQHPLVKRIYNENVPKLPEAQFWSRFFLSRLSKQLRGERVVDSDPPDALFDKYDVSENTEGFQSKIMSRGVPHIIDIEANEENQGGVKSGNAKDIEMRPRGKAAIVKTLNSLSEKIMANVAPSDVSNAEGGAANDTYNQLALRDLKGDAKEHRIMLNVKEQNKFFSKRDAAPSANARIFARQKPEDVLFDIQGDLETLEDDGAGGTDLYAGIGFNDDSDSDEDDDEDGAAKKSAHVGSRSALRSADREIMDGIRQQRSQKYGHASDSTTPMGLPQHLADRCALTHATTVEFLHQFWSAFLSGDPDRAAELQYLAESLSNSAARVAAVAEDAAKERDETIRRRRQEIRDHYERTGKKIRWKADMVGGGRDAVTRLMQPTLDAIDKARADYARALAAEGIKVSTES
;
A
#
# COMPACT_ATOMS: atom_id res chain seq x y z
N MET A 1 23.52 -44.47 -12.86
CA MET A 1 24.42 -44.44 -11.68
C MET A 1 24.02 -45.59 -10.76
N ALA A 2 24.96 -46.33 -10.19
CA ALA A 2 24.61 -47.42 -9.28
C ALA A 2 24.01 -46.86 -7.99
N ILE A 3 22.83 -47.35 -7.59
CA ILE A 3 22.17 -46.96 -6.35
C ILE A 3 22.81 -47.78 -5.22
N PRO A 4 23.52 -47.15 -4.26
CA PRO A 4 24.08 -47.85 -3.13
C PRO A 4 22.95 -48.36 -2.24
N ALA A 5 23.06 -49.63 -1.84
CA ALA A 5 22.17 -50.26 -0.88
C ALA A 5 22.94 -50.50 0.42
N GLY A 6 22.38 -50.05 1.54
CA GLY A 6 22.96 -50.23 2.87
C GLY A 6 22.22 -51.29 3.67
N ARG A 7 22.91 -52.31 4.17
CA ARG A 7 22.28 -53.31 5.07
C ARG A 7 22.23 -52.74 6.48
N THR A 8 21.01 -52.59 7.01
CA THR A 8 20.76 -51.85 8.25
C THR A 8 19.73 -52.52 9.16
N LEU A 9 20.01 -52.47 10.46
CA LEU A 9 19.07 -52.75 11.54
C LEU A 9 18.26 -51.50 11.87
N TYR A 10 16.94 -51.58 11.74
CA TYR A 10 15.98 -50.56 12.18
C TYR A 10 14.99 -51.17 13.18
N LYS A 11 14.83 -50.58 14.37
CA LYS A 11 13.98 -51.11 15.46
C LYS A 11 14.18 -52.62 15.72
N LYS A 12 15.45 -53.07 15.76
CA LYS A 12 15.89 -54.47 15.94
C LYS A 12 15.51 -55.44 14.79
N LYS A 13 15.02 -54.95 13.65
CA LYS A 13 14.75 -55.75 12.45
C LYS A 13 15.83 -55.53 11.40
N ASP A 14 16.25 -56.60 10.73
CA ASP A 14 17.23 -56.58 9.64
C ASP A 14 16.57 -56.22 8.31
N GLY A 15 17.22 -55.36 7.53
CA GLY A 15 16.68 -54.83 6.28
C GLY A 15 17.68 -54.05 5.46
N ILE A 16 17.22 -53.55 4.31
CA ILE A 16 18.03 -52.83 3.34
C ILE A 16 17.47 -51.41 3.21
N LEU A 17 18.37 -50.42 3.35
CA LEU A 17 18.11 -49.02 3.07
C LEU A 17 18.56 -48.71 1.63
N THR A 18 17.63 -48.32 0.78
CA THR A 18 17.89 -47.93 -0.61
C THR A 18 17.15 -46.64 -0.97
N LEU A 19 17.53 -46.03 -2.09
CA LEU A 19 16.76 -44.95 -2.71
C LEU A 19 15.98 -45.52 -3.90
N THR A 20 14.79 -44.98 -4.15
CA THR A 20 14.02 -45.28 -5.36
C THR A 20 14.81 -44.85 -6.61
N PRO A 21 14.66 -45.51 -7.78
CA PRO A 21 15.32 -45.13 -9.02
C PRO A 21 15.14 -43.66 -9.42
N ASP A 22 14.02 -43.06 -9.03
CA ASP A 22 13.70 -41.65 -9.29
C ASP A 22 14.39 -40.66 -8.34
N HIS A 23 15.16 -41.17 -7.35
CA HIS A 23 15.88 -40.40 -6.33
C HIS A 23 15.00 -39.47 -5.47
N GLN A 24 13.68 -39.67 -5.44
CA GLN A 24 12.75 -38.80 -4.69
C GLN A 24 12.42 -39.31 -3.29
N THR A 25 12.54 -40.62 -3.06
CA THR A 25 12.15 -41.26 -1.79
C THR A 25 13.23 -42.23 -1.31
N VAL A 26 13.47 -42.20 0.00
CA VAL A 26 14.34 -43.16 0.71
C VAL A 26 13.45 -44.25 1.26
N THR A 27 13.77 -45.50 0.94
CA THR A 27 12.98 -46.67 1.33
C THR A 27 13.80 -47.64 2.16
N TRP A 28 13.23 -48.14 3.26
CA TRP A 28 13.79 -49.24 4.03
C TRP A 28 12.89 -50.47 3.92
N THR A 29 13.45 -51.59 3.45
CA THR A 29 12.76 -52.86 3.25
C THR A 29 13.29 -53.92 4.22
N PRO A 30 12.44 -54.59 5.00
CA PRO A 30 12.89 -55.67 5.88
C PRO A 30 13.32 -56.91 5.07
N ASN A 31 14.37 -57.60 5.52
CA ASN A 31 14.92 -58.80 4.86
C ASN A 31 13.99 -60.02 4.98
N SER A 32 12.90 -59.90 5.76
CA SER A 32 11.87 -60.93 5.95
C SER A 32 10.85 -61.05 4.81
N GLY A 33 11.05 -60.31 3.69
CA GLY A 33 10.17 -60.34 2.51
C GLY A 33 8.83 -59.62 2.75
N GLY A 34 8.77 -58.33 2.41
CA GLY A 34 7.54 -57.52 2.50
C GLY A 34 7.71 -56.11 1.90
N PRO A 35 6.62 -55.32 1.79
CA PRO A 35 6.68 -53.94 1.30
C PRO A 35 7.55 -53.05 2.21
N PRO A 36 8.08 -51.92 1.68
CA PRO A 36 8.94 -51.01 2.45
C PRO A 36 8.22 -50.54 3.72
N THR A 37 8.83 -50.79 4.88
CA THR A 37 8.25 -50.43 6.19
C THR A 37 8.45 -48.95 6.51
N VAL A 38 9.44 -48.32 5.87
CA VAL A 38 9.69 -46.88 5.97
C VAL A 38 9.87 -46.34 4.54
N SER A 39 9.08 -45.32 4.19
CA SER A 39 9.19 -44.58 2.93
C SER A 39 9.19 -43.09 3.25
N LEU A 40 10.33 -42.44 3.00
CA LEU A 40 10.58 -41.05 3.38
C LEU A 40 10.81 -40.20 2.11
N PRO A 41 9.94 -39.22 1.82
CA PRO A 41 10.21 -38.24 0.76
C PRO A 41 11.42 -37.38 1.14
N ILE A 42 12.37 -37.21 0.20
CA ILE A 42 13.59 -36.43 0.47
C ILE A 42 13.27 -34.96 0.77
N SER A 43 12.17 -34.42 0.21
CA SER A 43 11.67 -33.08 0.50
C SER A 43 11.38 -32.84 1.99
N ASN A 44 11.04 -33.89 2.74
CA ASN A 44 10.67 -33.78 4.14
C ASN A 44 11.88 -34.00 5.08
N ILE A 45 13.08 -34.29 4.54
CA ILE A 45 14.28 -34.53 5.34
C ILE A 45 14.95 -33.20 5.70
N THR A 46 15.03 -32.91 7.00
CA THR A 46 15.60 -31.66 7.52
C THR A 46 17.11 -31.76 7.76
N ASN A 47 17.56 -32.85 8.34
CA ASN A 47 18.96 -33.02 8.72
C ASN A 47 19.36 -34.51 8.73
N LEU A 48 20.63 -34.74 8.45
CA LEU A 48 21.25 -36.05 8.36
C LEU A 48 22.45 -36.09 9.31
N GLN A 49 22.44 -37.01 10.27
CA GLN A 49 23.55 -37.18 11.22
C GLN A 49 24.14 -38.58 11.09
N GLN A 50 25.46 -38.66 11.06
CA GLN A 50 26.19 -39.92 11.10
C GLN A 50 27.04 -39.95 12.37
N THR A 51 27.16 -41.11 12.98
CA THR A 51 28.11 -41.33 14.08
C THR A 51 29.55 -41.05 13.63
N PRO A 52 30.38 -40.41 14.47
CA PRO A 52 31.78 -40.13 14.15
C PRO A 52 32.61 -41.42 13.97
N ASP A 53 33.69 -41.32 13.20
CA ASP A 53 34.54 -42.46 12.79
C ASP A 53 35.22 -43.20 13.96
N THR A 54 35.25 -42.57 15.15
CA THR A 54 35.78 -43.12 16.40
C THR A 54 34.81 -44.06 17.13
N ALA A 55 33.54 -44.10 16.73
CA ALA A 55 32.53 -44.95 17.37
C ALA A 55 32.53 -46.38 16.80
N ALA A 56 32.47 -47.39 17.66
CA ALA A 56 32.42 -48.80 17.27
C ALA A 56 31.12 -49.20 16.53
N LYS A 57 30.06 -48.38 16.61
CA LYS A 57 28.77 -48.61 15.95
C LYS A 57 28.53 -47.54 14.89
N VAL A 58 28.35 -47.97 13.63
CA VAL A 58 28.02 -47.07 12.51
C VAL A 58 26.49 -46.89 12.46
N MET A 59 26.01 -45.66 12.69
CA MET A 59 24.58 -45.33 12.63
C MET A 59 24.33 -44.08 11.79
N LEU A 60 23.22 -44.10 11.04
CA LEU A 60 22.71 -42.97 10.27
C LEU A 60 21.34 -42.56 10.84
N LYS A 61 21.25 -41.32 11.30
CA LYS A 61 20.03 -40.71 11.83
C LYS A 61 19.45 -39.73 10.81
N ILE A 62 18.22 -39.98 10.39
CA ILE A 62 17.46 -39.13 9.45
C ILE A 62 16.35 -38.42 10.23
N LEU A 63 16.27 -37.09 10.11
CA LEU A 63 15.24 -36.27 10.75
C LEU A 63 14.19 -35.82 9.72
N GLU A 64 12.94 -36.23 9.91
CA GLU A 64 11.81 -35.87 9.06
C GLU A 64 11.01 -34.71 9.68
N LYS A 65 10.65 -33.71 8.86
CA LYS A 65 9.67 -32.68 9.19
C LYS A 65 8.28 -33.27 9.05
N THR A 66 7.66 -33.61 10.18
CA THR A 66 6.22 -33.89 10.22
C THR A 66 5.46 -32.56 10.23
N SER A 67 4.21 -32.57 9.74
CA SER A 67 3.34 -31.41 9.49
C SER A 67 3.46 -30.28 10.53
N GLU A 68 3.38 -29.03 10.05
CA GLU A 68 3.71 -27.78 10.76
C GLU A 68 3.29 -27.77 12.23
N GLY A 69 4.26 -27.88 13.14
CA GLY A 69 4.08 -27.71 14.58
C GLY A 69 4.37 -28.92 15.47
N SER A 70 4.79 -30.06 14.92
CA SER A 70 5.22 -31.24 15.72
C SER A 70 6.74 -31.43 15.74
N ASP A 71 7.25 -32.01 16.84
CA ASP A 71 8.67 -32.34 16.99
C ASP A 71 9.17 -33.25 15.85
N PRO A 72 10.38 -33.04 15.31
CA PRO A 72 10.88 -33.78 14.15
C PRO A 72 11.01 -35.29 14.45
N THR A 73 10.38 -36.12 13.62
CA THR A 73 10.44 -37.59 13.77
C THR A 73 11.83 -38.09 13.39
N SER A 74 12.52 -38.76 14.30
CA SER A 74 13.89 -39.25 14.08
C SER A 74 13.93 -40.75 13.77
N TYR A 75 14.54 -41.12 12.64
CA TYR A 75 14.77 -42.50 12.23
C TYR A 75 16.25 -42.85 12.41
N LEU A 76 16.56 -43.91 13.16
CA LEU A 76 17.93 -44.36 13.43
C LEU A 76 18.19 -45.72 12.77
N PHE A 77 19.09 -45.74 11.79
CA PHE A 77 19.51 -46.94 11.06
C PHE A 77 20.91 -47.36 11.51
N HIS A 78 21.08 -48.62 11.91
CA HIS A 78 22.37 -49.16 12.35
C HIS A 78 22.94 -50.13 11.31
N PHE A 79 24.14 -49.88 10.80
CA PHE A 79 24.75 -50.73 9.77
C PHE A 79 25.45 -51.93 10.44
N ASN A 80 25.12 -53.15 10.00
CA ASN A 80 25.50 -54.41 10.65
C ASN A 80 26.51 -55.26 9.83
N THR A 81 27.10 -54.72 8.76
CA THR A 81 28.03 -55.41 7.85
C THR A 81 29.51 -55.14 8.15
N SER A 82 30.41 -56.01 7.70
CA SER A 82 31.86 -55.78 7.74
C SER A 82 32.29 -54.56 6.91
N GLU A 83 31.50 -54.21 5.89
CA GLU A 83 31.67 -53.02 5.04
C GLU A 83 30.78 -51.83 5.47
N ALA A 84 30.20 -51.88 6.67
CA ALA A 84 29.25 -50.88 7.20
C ALA A 84 29.73 -49.44 7.06
N LYS A 85 31.05 -49.19 7.19
CA LYS A 85 31.64 -47.85 7.03
C LYS A 85 31.58 -47.34 5.59
N ALA A 86 31.87 -48.20 4.62
CA ALA A 86 31.85 -47.86 3.21
C ALA A 86 30.41 -47.68 2.70
N GLU A 87 29.51 -48.59 3.08
CA GLU A 87 28.08 -48.51 2.74
C GLU A 87 27.42 -47.25 3.33
N ALA A 88 27.64 -46.97 4.62
CA ALA A 88 27.07 -45.79 5.27
C ALA A 88 27.59 -44.48 4.65
N LYS A 89 28.87 -44.43 4.28
CA LYS A 89 29.46 -43.28 3.59
C LYS A 89 28.86 -43.11 2.19
N ALA A 90 28.74 -44.18 1.41
CA ALA A 90 28.16 -44.14 0.07
C ALA A 90 26.69 -43.69 0.06
N VAL A 91 25.87 -44.21 0.99
CA VAL A 91 24.46 -43.81 1.13
C VAL A 91 24.34 -42.35 1.60
N LYS A 92 25.17 -41.92 2.55
CA LYS A 92 25.19 -40.53 3.03
C LYS A 92 25.63 -39.55 1.94
N ASP A 93 26.69 -39.85 1.20
CA ASP A 93 27.24 -38.99 0.15
C ASP A 93 26.23 -38.83 -1.00
N LEU A 94 25.48 -39.88 -1.35
CA LEU A 94 24.40 -39.78 -2.31
C LEU A 94 23.23 -38.94 -1.78
N LEU A 95 22.76 -39.21 -0.56
CA LEU A 95 21.60 -38.53 0.02
C LEU A 95 21.87 -37.05 0.32
N SER A 96 23.08 -36.70 0.76
CA SER A 96 23.51 -35.31 0.94
C SER A 96 23.60 -34.55 -0.37
N ARG A 97 24.07 -35.19 -1.45
CA ARG A 97 24.09 -34.59 -2.79
C ARG A 97 22.68 -34.30 -3.32
N VAL A 98 21.77 -35.28 -3.20
CA VAL A 98 20.37 -35.10 -3.62
C VAL A 98 19.65 -34.05 -2.75
N LEU A 99 19.91 -34.01 -1.44
CA LEU A 99 19.36 -32.98 -0.56
C LEU A 99 19.90 -31.58 -0.89
N ALA A 100 21.18 -31.46 -1.27
CA ALA A 100 21.76 -30.21 -1.71
C ALA A 100 21.14 -29.72 -3.03
N ASP A 101 20.89 -30.64 -3.97
CA ASP A 101 20.23 -30.35 -5.25
C ASP A 101 18.79 -29.88 -5.04
N VAL A 102 18.02 -30.57 -4.19
CA VAL A 102 16.65 -30.18 -3.80
C VAL A 102 16.63 -28.80 -3.12
N ARG A 103 17.57 -28.51 -2.21
CA ARG A 103 17.68 -27.17 -1.57
C ARG A 103 18.12 -26.08 -2.56
N SER A 104 18.88 -26.43 -3.60
CA SER A 104 19.31 -25.47 -4.62
C SER A 104 18.21 -25.11 -5.61
N ASN A 105 17.22 -25.99 -5.77
CA ASN A 105 16.03 -25.81 -6.61
C ASN A 105 14.79 -25.34 -5.82
N ASP A 106 14.87 -25.20 -4.49
CA ASP A 106 13.81 -24.69 -3.64
C ASP A 106 13.80 -23.14 -3.67
N PRO A 107 12.74 -22.48 -4.20
CA PRO A 107 12.65 -21.03 -4.30
C PRO A 107 12.45 -20.34 -2.94
N SER A 108 12.39 -21.09 -1.83
CA SER A 108 12.21 -20.55 -0.47
C SER A 108 13.50 -20.35 0.33
N VAL A 109 14.69 -20.61 -0.24
CA VAL A 109 15.99 -20.41 0.43
C VAL A 109 16.83 -19.34 -0.30
N PRO A 110 17.35 -18.30 0.38
CA PRO A 110 18.20 -17.28 -0.24
C PRO A 110 19.51 -17.85 -0.78
N ARG A 111 19.82 -17.59 -2.05
CA ARG A 111 21.11 -17.93 -2.68
C ARG A 111 22.20 -16.94 -2.25
N PRO A 112 23.38 -17.39 -1.77
CA PRO A 112 24.53 -16.50 -1.61
C PRO A 112 25.09 -16.10 -2.98
N ALA A 113 25.24 -14.80 -3.20
CA ALA A 113 25.75 -14.24 -4.45
C ALA A 113 27.22 -14.62 -4.70
N PRO A 114 27.63 -14.91 -5.95
CA PRO A 114 29.03 -15.11 -6.31
C PRO A 114 29.76 -13.76 -6.40
N GLY A 115 30.63 -13.48 -5.43
CA GLY A 115 31.56 -12.35 -5.48
C GLY A 115 32.77 -12.65 -6.34
N THR A 116 33.03 -11.79 -7.33
CA THR A 116 34.30 -11.73 -8.07
C THR A 116 35.39 -11.02 -7.24
N PRO A 117 36.68 -11.34 -7.48
CA PRO A 117 37.78 -10.94 -6.61
C PRO A 117 38.42 -9.60 -7.03
N SER A 118 38.91 -8.83 -6.06
CA SER A 118 40.01 -7.89 -6.28
C SER A 118 40.92 -7.84 -5.05
N GLY A 119 42.24 -7.98 -5.30
CA GLY A 119 43.32 -8.10 -4.31
C GLY A 119 43.62 -6.82 -3.53
N ALA A 120 44.20 -6.92 -2.33
CA ALA A 120 45.65 -6.94 -2.01
C ALA A 120 46.29 -5.54 -2.20
N ASN A 121 47.05 -4.90 -1.31
CA ASN A 121 47.82 -5.12 -0.07
C ASN A 121 47.90 -3.73 0.62
N GLY A 122 48.26 -3.46 1.88
CA GLY A 122 48.95 -4.16 2.97
C GLY A 122 49.57 -3.11 3.92
N ALA A 123 50.08 -3.57 5.07
CA ALA A 123 50.96 -2.90 6.06
C ALA A 123 50.34 -2.12 7.26
N GLN A 124 49.95 -2.88 8.30
CA GLN A 124 50.66 -3.08 9.59
C GLN A 124 51.40 -1.92 10.30
N ALA A 125 51.00 -1.63 11.55
CA ALA A 125 51.80 -1.58 12.80
C ALA A 125 50.85 -1.26 14.00
N ASP A 126 50.61 -2.15 14.97
CA ASP A 126 51.41 -2.46 16.20
C ASP A 126 51.11 -1.45 17.34
N SER A 127 50.92 -1.74 18.64
CA SER A 127 50.91 -2.93 19.51
C SER A 127 50.29 -2.51 20.87
N ASN A 128 49.63 -3.43 21.58
CA ASN A 128 50.07 -4.02 22.87
C ASN A 128 48.87 -4.46 23.73
N GLY A 129 48.92 -5.69 24.25
CA GLY A 129 47.78 -6.39 24.85
C GLY A 129 48.02 -7.12 26.18
N ALA A 130 47.02 -7.93 26.55
CA ALA A 130 47.00 -9.15 27.40
C ALA A 130 45.50 -9.49 27.63
N GLY A 131 44.85 -10.52 27.07
CA GLY A 131 45.04 -11.99 27.13
C GLY A 131 44.13 -12.57 28.23
N THR A 132 43.23 -13.58 28.13
CA THR A 132 42.76 -14.63 27.18
C THR A 132 41.50 -15.25 27.87
N GLY A 133 40.50 -15.90 27.25
CA GLY A 133 40.37 -16.52 25.93
C GLY A 133 38.90 -16.78 25.53
N GLY A 134 38.72 -17.08 24.24
CA GLY A 134 37.46 -16.98 23.51
C GLY A 134 36.48 -18.15 23.58
N GLY A 135 35.23 -17.84 23.24
CA GLY A 135 34.13 -18.77 23.01
C GLY A 135 33.17 -18.20 21.96
N SER A 136 33.18 -18.85 20.80
CA SER A 136 32.22 -18.82 19.69
C SER A 136 30.85 -18.17 19.99
N GLY A 137 30.63 -16.97 19.44
CA GLY A 137 29.31 -16.34 19.36
C GLY A 137 28.34 -17.24 18.58
N SER A 138 27.31 -17.72 19.29
CA SER A 138 26.46 -18.83 18.90
C SER A 138 25.40 -18.46 17.86
N ALA A 139 25.04 -19.44 17.02
CA ALA A 139 23.95 -19.40 16.04
C ALA A 139 22.57 -19.06 16.62
N SER A 140 22.42 -18.98 17.95
CA SER A 140 21.20 -18.62 18.66
C SER A 140 20.68 -17.21 18.33
N MET A 141 21.56 -16.25 18.01
CA MET A 141 21.12 -14.91 17.58
C MET A 141 20.56 -14.87 16.15
N ALA A 142 20.96 -15.83 15.29
CA ALA A 142 20.40 -15.97 13.94
C ALA A 142 19.05 -16.71 13.95
N PHE A 143 18.82 -17.59 14.94
CA PHE A 143 17.51 -18.23 15.14
C PHE A 143 16.45 -17.27 15.69
N ALA A 144 16.83 -16.32 16.56
CA ALA A 144 15.88 -15.35 17.12
C ALA A 144 15.29 -14.38 16.07
N SER A 145 16.03 -14.08 14.99
CA SER A 145 15.52 -13.27 13.87
C SER A 145 14.64 -14.04 12.88
N ALA A 146 14.72 -15.38 12.85
CA ALA A 146 13.96 -16.22 11.92
C ALA A 146 12.60 -16.68 12.47
N VAL A 147 12.42 -16.69 13.81
CA VAL A 147 11.13 -17.02 14.44
C VAL A 147 10.20 -15.81 14.60
N ASN A 148 10.73 -14.59 14.43
CA ASN A 148 9.94 -13.35 14.45
C ASN A 148 9.67 -12.80 13.04
N SER A 149 9.77 -13.62 12.00
CA SER A 149 9.22 -13.27 10.70
C SER A 149 7.71 -13.32 10.82
N ASN A 150 7.11 -12.16 11.10
CA ASN A 150 5.73 -11.84 10.77
C ASN A 150 5.37 -12.55 9.45
N PRO A 151 4.28 -13.36 9.38
CA PRO A 151 4.00 -14.22 8.25
C PRO A 151 4.17 -13.41 6.98
N ALA A 152 5.14 -13.80 6.14
CA ALA A 152 5.65 -13.10 4.97
C ALA A 152 4.80 -11.87 4.63
N ALA A 153 5.25 -10.67 5.04
CA ALA A 153 4.52 -9.42 4.86
C ALA A 153 3.77 -9.48 3.54
N VAL A 154 2.43 -9.55 3.63
CA VAL A 154 1.59 -10.12 2.58
C VAL A 154 2.03 -9.52 1.24
N ARG A 155 2.31 -10.34 0.22
CA ARG A 155 3.04 -9.98 -1.03
C ARG A 155 2.76 -8.59 -1.62
N TRP A 156 1.56 -8.06 -1.41
CA TRP A 156 1.12 -6.72 -1.79
C TRP A 156 1.60 -5.56 -0.89
N PHE A 157 2.41 -5.80 0.14
CA PHE A 157 3.07 -4.77 0.96
C PHE A 157 4.55 -4.58 0.59
N ASP A 158 5.12 -5.47 -0.24
CA ASP A 158 6.48 -5.36 -0.73
C ASP A 158 6.52 -4.57 -2.05
N ASP A 159 7.06 -3.35 -1.99
CA ASP A 159 7.13 -2.43 -3.13
C ASP A 159 7.97 -2.96 -4.28
N ASN A 160 8.98 -3.79 -4.03
CA ASN A 160 9.80 -4.35 -5.09
C ASN A 160 9.06 -5.45 -5.83
N GLN A 161 8.24 -6.25 -5.13
CA GLN A 161 7.39 -7.25 -5.77
C GLN A 161 6.29 -6.60 -6.61
N LEU A 162 5.65 -5.54 -6.09
CA LEU A 162 4.64 -4.77 -6.83
C LEU A 162 5.20 -4.16 -8.13
N LYS A 163 6.42 -3.63 -8.10
CA LYS A 163 7.11 -3.05 -9.28
C LYS A 163 7.51 -4.10 -10.32
N ASN A 164 7.69 -5.35 -9.92
CA ASN A 164 8.07 -6.43 -10.84
C ASN A 164 6.87 -7.21 -11.39
N ASP A 165 5.68 -7.04 -10.79
CA ASP A 165 4.45 -7.69 -11.24
C ASP A 165 3.84 -7.00 -12.47
N ILE A 166 4.22 -7.47 -13.65
CA ILE A 166 3.77 -6.93 -14.95
C ILE A 166 2.26 -7.17 -15.18
N GLU A 167 1.70 -8.29 -14.68
CA GLU A 167 0.29 -8.59 -14.88
C GLU A 167 -0.60 -7.62 -14.09
N LEU A 168 -0.20 -7.31 -12.84
CA LEU A 168 -0.86 -6.31 -12.02
C LEU A 168 -0.81 -4.93 -12.67
N GLN A 169 0.36 -4.54 -13.20
CA GLN A 169 0.55 -3.27 -13.91
C GLN A 169 -0.36 -3.16 -15.13
N GLN A 170 -0.41 -4.22 -15.97
CA GLN A 170 -1.28 -4.24 -17.14
C GLN A 170 -2.76 -4.21 -16.76
N SER A 171 -3.14 -4.87 -15.68
CA SER A 171 -4.50 -4.85 -15.15
C SER A 171 -4.91 -3.44 -14.70
N LEU A 172 -4.02 -2.76 -13.96
CA LEU A 172 -4.23 -1.36 -13.57
C LEU A 172 -4.34 -0.43 -14.78
N MET A 173 -3.49 -0.62 -15.80
CA MET A 173 -3.55 0.16 -17.04
C MET A 173 -4.83 -0.07 -17.86
N LYS A 174 -5.43 -1.27 -17.79
CA LYS A 174 -6.73 -1.54 -18.41
C LYS A 174 -7.87 -0.84 -17.66
N LYS A 175 -7.77 -0.76 -16.33
CA LYS A 175 -8.75 -0.07 -15.48
C LYS A 175 -8.68 1.45 -15.64
N ASP A 176 -7.48 2.02 -15.66
CA ASP A 176 -7.25 3.46 -15.80
C ASP A 176 -6.69 3.83 -17.19
N LYS A 177 -7.59 4.29 -18.06
CA LYS A 177 -7.25 4.75 -19.42
C LYS A 177 -6.38 6.01 -19.44
N SER A 178 -6.51 6.89 -18.44
CA SER A 178 -5.75 8.14 -18.37
C SER A 178 -4.28 7.87 -18.03
N LEU A 179 -4.04 6.94 -17.12
CA LEU A 179 -2.71 6.44 -16.77
C LEU A 179 -2.08 5.73 -17.97
N HIS A 180 -2.85 4.91 -18.69
CA HIS A 180 -2.38 4.25 -19.91
C HIS A 180 -1.91 5.26 -20.96
N ARG A 181 -2.67 6.33 -21.21
CA ARG A 181 -2.31 7.40 -22.15
C ARG A 181 -1.01 8.10 -21.74
N THR A 182 -0.87 8.40 -20.46
CA THR A 182 0.34 9.03 -19.90
C THR A 182 1.56 8.13 -20.02
N TYR A 183 1.40 6.82 -19.76
CA TYR A 183 2.48 5.84 -19.90
C TYR A 183 2.93 5.68 -21.36
N MET A 184 1.99 5.59 -22.30
CA MET A 184 2.31 5.51 -23.73
C MET A 184 3.05 6.76 -24.23
N GLU A 185 2.60 7.94 -23.82
CA GLU A 185 3.25 9.22 -24.18
C GLU A 185 4.62 9.38 -23.51
N ALA A 186 4.77 8.93 -22.27
CA ALA A 186 6.06 8.96 -21.59
C ALA A 186 7.06 7.94 -22.18
N ILE A 187 6.57 6.80 -22.71
CA ILE A 187 7.39 5.86 -23.48
C ILE A 187 7.76 6.43 -24.85
N SER A 188 6.85 7.09 -25.55
CA SER A 188 7.16 7.67 -26.87
C SER A 188 8.18 8.81 -26.77
N THR A 189 8.18 9.52 -25.65
CA THR A 189 9.05 10.70 -25.41
C THR A 189 10.27 10.38 -24.55
N LYS A 190 10.51 9.09 -24.32
CA LYS A 190 11.64 8.51 -23.61
C LYS A 190 12.95 8.77 -24.38
N PRO A 191 14.06 9.10 -23.68
CA PRO A 191 15.38 9.15 -24.30
C PRO A 191 15.91 7.73 -24.64
N GLU A 192 16.60 7.59 -25.77
CA GLU A 192 17.11 6.31 -26.30
C GLU A 192 18.12 5.62 -25.35
N SER A 193 18.76 6.38 -24.45
CA SER A 193 19.76 5.90 -23.49
C SER A 193 19.18 5.11 -22.33
N ILE A 194 17.91 5.30 -21.97
CA ILE A 194 17.27 4.56 -20.86
C ILE A 194 16.74 3.25 -21.44
N SER A 195 16.90 2.11 -20.76
CA SER A 195 16.24 0.86 -21.20
C SER A 195 14.72 0.92 -20.93
N GLY A 196 13.91 0.22 -21.73
CA GLY A 196 12.45 0.15 -21.48
C GLY A 196 12.12 -0.34 -20.06
N ALA A 197 12.92 -1.27 -19.54
CA ALA A 197 12.82 -1.79 -18.19
C ALA A 197 13.14 -0.73 -17.11
N ALA A 198 14.25 0.02 -17.26
CA ALA A 198 14.61 1.08 -16.31
C ALA A 198 13.50 2.14 -16.26
N PHE A 199 12.98 2.57 -17.41
CA PHE A 199 11.86 3.51 -17.47
C PHE A 199 10.61 2.95 -16.74
N ASN A 200 10.26 1.69 -16.96
CA ASN A 200 9.10 1.06 -16.32
C ASN A 200 9.28 1.01 -14.78
N THR A 201 10.46 0.65 -14.28
CA THR A 201 10.73 0.66 -12.83
C THR A 201 10.61 2.07 -12.23
N GLN A 202 11.10 3.10 -12.93
CA GLN A 202 10.99 4.49 -12.48
C GLN A 202 9.52 4.95 -12.51
N PHE A 203 8.79 4.66 -13.59
CA PHE A 203 7.38 5.01 -13.74
C PHE A 203 6.49 4.43 -12.63
N TRP A 204 6.73 3.17 -12.24
CA TRP A 204 5.99 2.53 -11.15
C TRP A 204 6.53 2.86 -9.76
N SER A 205 7.77 3.32 -9.64
CA SER A 205 8.32 3.78 -8.36
C SER A 205 7.56 4.97 -7.78
N THR A 206 7.05 5.85 -8.64
CA THR A 206 6.23 7.01 -8.24
C THR A 206 4.78 6.62 -7.92
N ARG A 207 4.35 5.43 -8.36
CA ARG A 207 2.96 4.94 -8.32
C ARG A 207 2.79 3.62 -7.58
N THR A 208 3.70 3.30 -6.66
CA THR A 208 3.60 2.08 -5.84
C THR A 208 2.32 2.06 -5.01
N ASN A 209 1.85 3.23 -4.58
CA ASN A 209 0.57 3.40 -3.90
C ASN A 209 -0.63 2.94 -4.75
N LEU A 210 -0.65 3.25 -6.05
CA LEU A 210 -1.71 2.83 -6.96
C LEU A 210 -1.67 1.33 -7.21
N LEU A 211 -0.47 0.77 -7.43
CA LEU A 211 -0.29 -0.68 -7.56
C LEU A 211 -0.72 -1.40 -6.29
N ARG A 212 -0.35 -0.88 -5.11
CA ARG A 212 -0.74 -1.43 -3.81
C ARG A 212 -2.25 -1.36 -3.62
N ALA A 213 -2.88 -0.23 -3.90
CA ALA A 213 -4.33 -0.09 -3.79
C ALA A 213 -5.06 -1.06 -4.72
N HIS A 214 -4.60 -1.20 -5.95
CA HIS A 214 -5.17 -2.15 -6.91
C HIS A 214 -4.94 -3.61 -6.51
N ALA A 215 -3.76 -3.94 -5.98
CA ALA A 215 -3.48 -5.27 -5.44
C ALA A 215 -4.38 -5.58 -4.25
N ILE A 216 -4.61 -4.62 -3.35
CA ILE A 216 -5.54 -4.77 -2.22
C ILE A 216 -6.97 -4.98 -2.72
N GLU A 217 -7.43 -4.18 -3.68
CA GLU A 217 -8.78 -4.27 -4.23
C GLU A 217 -9.02 -5.60 -4.95
N MET A 218 -8.07 -6.07 -5.76
CA MET A 218 -8.17 -7.36 -6.45
C MET A 218 -8.17 -8.55 -5.48
N ASN A 219 -7.46 -8.42 -4.36
CA ASN A 219 -7.41 -9.44 -3.31
C ASN A 219 -8.50 -9.28 -2.24
N GLN A 220 -9.32 -8.23 -2.31
CA GLN A 220 -10.40 -8.00 -1.36
C GLN A 220 -11.53 -8.99 -1.62
N LYS A 221 -11.62 -10.02 -0.78
CA LYS A 221 -12.72 -10.99 -0.82
C LYS A 221 -13.88 -10.51 0.04
N LYS A 222 -15.11 -10.79 -0.40
CA LYS A 222 -16.30 -10.62 0.44
C LYS A 222 -16.18 -11.52 1.68
N GLY A 223 -16.51 -10.99 2.85
CA GLY A 223 -16.53 -11.76 4.09
C GLY A 223 -17.44 -12.98 3.99
N ALA A 224 -17.08 -14.06 4.69
CA ALA A 224 -17.93 -15.25 4.78
C ALA A 224 -19.26 -14.88 5.47
N TYR A 225 -20.38 -15.22 4.84
CA TYR A 225 -21.73 -15.02 5.38
C TYR A 225 -22.55 -16.29 5.21
N ASN A 226 -23.59 -16.49 6.02
CA ASN A 226 -24.42 -17.70 5.95
C ASN A 226 -25.22 -17.78 4.64
N VAL A 227 -24.71 -18.53 3.65
CA VAL A 227 -25.28 -18.61 2.30
C VAL A 227 -26.63 -19.32 2.29
N LEU A 228 -26.77 -20.41 3.06
CA LEU A 228 -27.99 -21.21 3.11
C LEU A 228 -29.20 -20.43 3.63
N SER A 229 -28.98 -19.37 4.42
CA SER A 229 -30.06 -18.47 4.88
C SER A 229 -30.54 -17.48 3.79
N THR A 230 -29.64 -17.12 2.86
CA THR A 230 -29.90 -16.11 1.82
C THR A 230 -30.53 -16.68 0.56
N VAL A 231 -30.24 -17.95 0.24
CA VAL A 231 -30.81 -18.64 -0.91
C VAL A 231 -32.21 -19.12 -0.55
N LYS A 232 -33.22 -18.31 -0.90
CA LYS A 232 -34.63 -18.71 -0.80
C LYS A 232 -35.11 -19.22 -2.16
N PRO A 233 -35.86 -20.35 -2.19
CA PRO A 233 -36.47 -20.80 -3.42
C PRO A 233 -37.41 -19.74 -3.98
N ARG A 234 -37.25 -19.42 -5.26
CA ARG A 234 -38.18 -18.55 -6.00
C ARG A 234 -39.02 -19.42 -6.93
N THR A 235 -40.32 -19.31 -6.82
CA THR A 235 -41.26 -19.96 -7.74
C THR A 235 -41.36 -19.09 -8.99
N VAL A 236 -40.91 -19.60 -10.12
CA VAL A 236 -41.08 -18.98 -11.43
C VAL A 236 -41.82 -20.01 -12.29
N ASP A 237 -43.01 -19.67 -12.76
CA ASP A 237 -43.87 -20.54 -13.60
C ASP A 237 -44.35 -21.83 -12.91
N GLY A 238 -44.67 -21.80 -11.62
CA GLY A 238 -45.17 -22.97 -10.88
C GLY A 238 -44.12 -24.06 -10.60
N GLU A 239 -42.92 -23.95 -11.19
CA GLU A 239 -41.74 -24.76 -10.87
C GLU A 239 -40.77 -24.00 -9.97
N LEU A 240 -40.21 -24.70 -8.99
CA LEU A 240 -39.28 -24.15 -8.01
C LEU A 240 -37.87 -24.08 -8.61
N LYS A 241 -37.52 -22.96 -9.26
CA LYS A 241 -36.18 -22.77 -9.86
C LYS A 241 -35.25 -22.02 -8.90
N LEU A 242 -34.09 -22.62 -8.66
CA LEU A 242 -33.04 -22.05 -7.81
C LEU A 242 -31.94 -21.45 -8.67
N ASN A 243 -31.81 -20.13 -8.65
CA ASN A 243 -30.69 -19.43 -9.26
C ASN A 243 -29.56 -19.37 -8.22
N ILE A 244 -28.61 -20.30 -8.31
CA ILE A 244 -27.43 -20.37 -7.43
C ILE A 244 -26.20 -20.02 -8.28
N SER A 245 -25.39 -19.08 -7.80
CA SER A 245 -24.10 -18.73 -8.42
C SER A 245 -23.01 -19.73 -8.04
N VAL A 246 -21.99 -19.87 -8.89
CA VAL A 246 -20.83 -20.76 -8.62
C VAL A 246 -20.10 -20.35 -7.33
N GLU A 247 -20.00 -19.05 -7.06
CA GLU A 247 -19.41 -18.54 -5.82
C GLU A 247 -20.23 -18.97 -4.58
N GLN A 248 -21.56 -18.95 -4.67
CA GLN A 248 -22.43 -19.45 -3.59
C GLN A 248 -22.24 -20.95 -3.36
N VAL A 249 -22.09 -21.74 -4.42
CA VAL A 249 -21.79 -23.18 -4.30
C VAL A 249 -20.44 -23.41 -3.60
N GLN A 250 -19.39 -22.68 -3.99
CA GLN A 250 -18.08 -22.77 -3.35
C GLN A 250 -18.13 -22.38 -1.87
N MET A 251 -18.90 -21.32 -1.54
CA MET A 251 -19.13 -20.94 -0.15
C MET A 251 -19.91 -22.01 0.62
N ILE A 252 -20.90 -22.67 0.02
CA ILE A 252 -21.63 -23.79 0.63
C ILE A 252 -20.68 -24.95 0.90
N PHE A 253 -19.81 -25.32 -0.04
CA PHE A 253 -18.80 -26.37 0.18
C PHE A 253 -17.78 -26.00 1.23
N ALA A 254 -17.37 -24.73 1.27
CA ALA A 254 -16.48 -24.23 2.29
C ALA A 254 -17.15 -24.30 3.67
N GLN A 255 -18.43 -23.96 3.80
CA GLN A 255 -19.20 -23.98 5.05
C GLN A 255 -19.56 -25.40 5.51
N HIS A 256 -20.00 -26.25 4.59
CA HIS A 256 -20.50 -27.59 4.86
C HIS A 256 -19.77 -28.65 4.00
N PRO A 257 -18.63 -29.17 4.48
CA PRO A 257 -17.90 -30.26 3.82
C PRO A 257 -18.76 -31.50 3.54
N LEU A 258 -19.76 -31.79 4.38
CA LEU A 258 -20.72 -32.87 4.15
C LEU A 258 -21.45 -32.71 2.81
N VAL A 259 -21.88 -31.49 2.47
CA VAL A 259 -22.56 -31.20 1.19
C VAL A 259 -21.61 -31.42 0.02
N LYS A 260 -20.31 -31.12 0.17
CA LYS A 260 -19.28 -31.41 -0.85
C LYS A 260 -19.12 -32.91 -1.08
N ARG A 261 -19.14 -33.72 -0.01
CA ARG A 261 -19.08 -35.19 -0.12
C ARG A 261 -20.31 -35.75 -0.84
N ILE A 262 -21.51 -35.32 -0.43
CA ILE A 262 -22.77 -35.76 -1.04
C ILE A 262 -22.83 -35.32 -2.51
N TYR A 263 -22.35 -34.13 -2.83
CA TYR A 263 -22.25 -33.64 -4.21
C TYR A 263 -21.32 -34.52 -5.06
N ASN A 264 -20.10 -34.82 -4.58
CA ASN A 264 -19.14 -35.66 -5.29
C ASN A 264 -19.63 -37.10 -5.52
N GLU A 265 -20.43 -37.65 -4.61
CA GLU A 265 -20.95 -39.02 -4.72
C GLU A 265 -22.12 -39.13 -5.72
N ASN A 266 -22.87 -38.05 -5.91
CA ASN A 266 -24.17 -38.04 -6.61
C ASN A 266 -24.23 -37.18 -7.87
N VAL A 267 -23.30 -36.25 -8.08
CA VAL A 267 -23.11 -35.52 -9.34
C VAL A 267 -21.86 -36.09 -10.00
N PRO A 268 -21.92 -36.67 -11.22
CA PRO A 268 -22.90 -36.38 -12.29
C PRO A 268 -24.15 -37.28 -12.40
N LYS A 269 -24.36 -38.25 -11.49
CA LYS A 269 -25.50 -39.21 -11.60
C LYS A 269 -26.86 -38.51 -11.63
N LEU A 270 -26.97 -37.37 -10.95
CA LEU A 270 -28.08 -36.42 -11.05
C LEU A 270 -27.57 -35.10 -11.65
N PRO A 271 -28.37 -34.41 -12.49
CA PRO A 271 -28.01 -33.08 -12.96
C PRO A 271 -28.00 -32.09 -11.80
N GLU A 272 -27.07 -31.14 -11.83
CA GLU A 272 -26.83 -30.18 -10.75
C GLU A 272 -28.11 -29.42 -10.33
N ALA A 273 -28.93 -29.02 -11.31
CA ALA A 273 -30.20 -28.33 -11.04
C ALA A 273 -31.19 -29.17 -10.21
N GLN A 274 -31.26 -30.49 -10.48
CA GLN A 274 -32.12 -31.40 -9.71
C GLN A 274 -31.52 -31.74 -8.35
N PHE A 275 -30.19 -31.81 -8.26
CA PHE A 275 -29.50 -32.01 -6.98
C PHE A 275 -29.81 -30.86 -6.02
N TRP A 276 -29.64 -29.62 -6.48
CA TRP A 276 -29.88 -28.45 -5.62
C TRP A 276 -31.36 -28.28 -5.29
N SER A 277 -32.29 -28.49 -6.22
CA SER A 277 -33.72 -28.39 -5.90
C SER A 277 -34.16 -29.39 -4.84
N ARG A 278 -33.68 -30.64 -4.90
CA ARG A 278 -33.91 -31.64 -3.87
C ARG A 278 -33.21 -31.30 -2.56
N PHE A 279 -31.97 -30.83 -2.61
CA PHE A 279 -31.22 -30.44 -1.42
C PHE A 279 -31.94 -29.36 -0.62
N PHE A 280 -32.35 -28.23 -1.24
CA PHE A 280 -33.01 -27.13 -0.51
C PHE A 280 -34.42 -27.46 0.01
N LEU A 281 -35.06 -28.51 -0.50
CA LEU A 281 -36.33 -29.04 0.02
C LEU A 281 -36.14 -30.11 1.10
N SER A 282 -34.95 -30.73 1.16
CA SER A 282 -34.65 -31.82 2.09
C SER A 282 -34.62 -31.39 3.55
N ARG A 283 -34.84 -32.35 4.45
CA ARG A 283 -34.72 -32.18 5.90
C ARG A 283 -33.30 -31.78 6.31
N LEU A 284 -32.28 -32.30 5.61
CA LEU A 284 -30.88 -31.96 5.82
C LEU A 284 -30.62 -30.46 5.66
N SER A 285 -31.14 -29.83 4.60
CA SER A 285 -30.95 -28.38 4.41
C SER A 285 -31.64 -27.53 5.48
N LYS A 286 -32.82 -27.97 5.95
CA LYS A 286 -33.53 -27.32 7.06
C LYS A 286 -32.76 -27.44 8.37
N GLN A 287 -32.18 -28.60 8.66
CA GLN A 287 -31.33 -28.80 9.84
C GLN A 287 -30.03 -27.99 9.76
N LEU A 288 -29.41 -27.90 8.57
CA LEU A 288 -28.22 -27.07 8.34
C LEU A 288 -28.52 -25.56 8.43
N ARG A 289 -29.74 -25.14 8.05
CA ARG A 289 -30.24 -23.76 8.22
C ARG A 289 -30.66 -23.46 9.66
N GLY A 290 -30.77 -24.47 10.51
CA GLY A 290 -31.25 -24.36 11.88
C GLY A 290 -32.77 -24.19 12.00
N GLU A 291 -33.52 -24.52 10.95
CA GLU A 291 -34.98 -24.55 10.98
C GLU A 291 -35.48 -25.87 11.60
N ARG A 292 -36.65 -25.80 12.24
CA ARG A 292 -37.30 -26.97 12.82
C ARG A 292 -37.79 -27.88 11.69
N VAL A 293 -37.27 -29.11 11.64
CA VAL A 293 -37.84 -30.18 10.82
C VAL A 293 -39.22 -30.52 11.36
N VAL A 294 -40.21 -30.54 10.49
CA VAL A 294 -41.57 -31.01 10.81
C VAL A 294 -41.77 -32.36 10.15
N ASP A 295 -42.47 -33.29 10.79
CA ASP A 295 -42.73 -34.63 10.25
C ASP A 295 -43.55 -34.61 8.94
N SER A 296 -44.16 -33.47 8.60
CA SER A 296 -44.84 -33.20 7.32
C SER A 296 -43.90 -32.97 6.14
N ASP A 297 -42.59 -32.85 6.38
CA ASP A 297 -41.61 -32.61 5.33
C ASP A 297 -41.35 -33.89 4.52
N PRO A 298 -41.33 -33.83 3.18
CA PRO A 298 -41.11 -35.01 2.35
C PRO A 298 -39.74 -35.62 2.65
N PRO A 299 -39.67 -36.89 3.06
CA PRO A 299 -38.38 -37.55 3.30
C PRO A 299 -37.68 -37.78 1.95
N ASP A 300 -36.38 -37.50 1.89
CA ASP A 300 -35.56 -37.75 0.71
C ASP A 300 -34.57 -38.90 1.01
N ALA A 301 -34.68 -39.98 0.23
CA ALA A 301 -33.84 -41.17 0.38
C ALA A 301 -32.34 -40.93 0.15
N LEU A 302 -31.97 -39.80 -0.47
CA LEU A 302 -30.58 -39.43 -0.70
C LEU A 302 -29.99 -38.66 0.48
N PHE A 303 -30.71 -37.65 0.97
CA PHE A 303 -30.17 -36.69 1.94
C PHE A 303 -30.45 -37.08 3.39
N ASP A 304 -31.51 -37.84 3.67
CA ASP A 304 -31.87 -38.25 5.05
C ASP A 304 -31.00 -39.38 5.61
N LYS A 305 -30.09 -39.95 4.80
CA LYS A 305 -29.12 -40.96 5.23
C LYS A 305 -27.95 -40.39 6.02
N TYR A 306 -27.67 -39.10 5.85
CA TYR A 306 -26.50 -38.45 6.42
C TYR A 306 -26.91 -37.65 7.66
N ASP A 307 -26.23 -37.88 8.77
CA ASP A 307 -26.45 -37.11 9.99
C ASP A 307 -25.65 -35.80 9.95
N VAL A 308 -26.25 -34.74 10.49
CA VAL A 308 -25.68 -33.39 10.55
C VAL A 308 -24.49 -33.33 11.50
N SER A 309 -24.44 -34.25 12.46
CA SER A 309 -23.35 -34.43 13.42
C SER A 309 -22.01 -34.73 12.73
N GLU A 310 -22.00 -35.45 11.60
CA GLU A 310 -20.78 -35.73 10.81
C GLU A 310 -20.08 -34.43 10.36
N ASN A 311 -20.84 -33.35 10.16
CA ASN A 311 -20.30 -32.05 9.78
C ASN A 311 -19.61 -31.31 10.96
N THR A 312 -19.85 -31.77 12.20
CA THR A 312 -19.34 -31.15 13.45
C THR A 312 -18.19 -31.94 14.09
N GLU A 313 -18.08 -33.25 13.86
CA GLU A 313 -17.06 -34.10 14.51
C GLU A 313 -15.62 -33.80 14.08
N GLY A 314 -15.41 -33.27 12.87
CA GLY A 314 -14.08 -32.94 12.36
C GLY A 314 -13.58 -31.53 12.71
N PHE A 315 -14.40 -30.68 13.33
CA PHE A 315 -14.04 -29.29 13.62
C PHE A 315 -13.87 -29.10 15.13
N GLN A 316 -12.63 -29.24 15.61
CA GLN A 316 -12.30 -28.86 16.98
C GLN A 316 -12.35 -27.33 17.10
N SER A 317 -13.34 -26.86 17.81
CA SER A 317 -13.61 -25.45 18.06
C SER A 317 -12.43 -24.76 18.75
N LYS A 318 -11.72 -23.89 18.05
CA LYS A 318 -10.67 -23.05 18.65
C LYS A 318 -11.26 -22.09 19.70
N ILE A 319 -12.51 -21.67 19.52
CA ILE A 319 -13.19 -20.80 20.48
C ILE A 319 -13.51 -21.54 21.78
N MET A 320 -14.00 -22.79 21.74
CA MET A 320 -14.23 -23.54 22.98
C MET A 320 -12.94 -24.08 23.60
N SER A 321 -11.83 -24.13 22.86
CA SER A 321 -10.51 -24.37 23.43
C SER A 321 -9.94 -23.16 24.17
N ARG A 322 -10.48 -21.95 23.94
CA ARG A 322 -10.16 -20.78 24.74
C ARG A 322 -10.94 -20.90 26.04
N GLY A 323 -10.24 -21.11 27.14
CA GLY A 323 -10.84 -21.13 28.47
C GLY A 323 -11.63 -19.84 28.69
N VAL A 324 -12.91 -19.97 29.03
CA VAL A 324 -13.73 -18.83 29.42
C VAL A 324 -13.09 -18.23 30.68
N PRO A 325 -12.88 -16.90 30.74
CA PRO A 325 -12.35 -16.28 31.94
C PRO A 325 -13.17 -16.65 33.17
N HIS A 326 -12.50 -16.98 34.28
CA HIS A 326 -13.17 -17.50 35.49
C HIS A 326 -14.21 -16.53 36.09
N ILE A 327 -14.10 -15.22 35.80
CA ILE A 327 -15.10 -14.21 36.21
C ILE A 327 -16.41 -14.30 35.41
N ILE A 328 -16.37 -14.85 34.19
CA ILE A 328 -17.52 -15.06 33.31
C ILE A 328 -18.00 -16.52 33.40
N ASP A 329 -17.15 -17.42 33.87
CA ASP A 329 -17.43 -18.84 34.03
C ASP A 329 -18.46 -19.10 35.14
N ILE A 330 -19.73 -19.18 34.75
CA ILE A 330 -20.85 -19.52 35.64
C ILE A 330 -20.89 -21.04 35.89
N GLU A 331 -20.28 -21.87 35.02
CA GLU A 331 -20.26 -23.33 35.19
C GLU A 331 -19.42 -23.72 36.41
N ALA A 332 -18.31 -23.03 36.64
CA ALA A 332 -17.51 -23.19 37.86
C ALA A 332 -18.31 -22.90 39.16
N ASN A 333 -19.33 -22.04 39.11
CA ASN A 333 -20.22 -21.79 40.26
C ASN A 333 -21.20 -22.94 40.52
N GLU A 334 -21.49 -23.77 39.52
CA GLU A 334 -22.41 -24.91 39.63
C GLU A 334 -21.86 -25.99 40.58
N GLU A 335 -20.53 -26.18 40.60
CA GLU A 335 -19.86 -27.08 41.55
C GLU A 335 -20.00 -26.60 43.00
N ASN A 336 -19.99 -25.27 43.21
CA ASN A 336 -20.09 -24.64 44.52
C ASN A 336 -21.53 -24.56 45.06
N GLN A 337 -22.53 -24.36 44.19
CA GLN A 337 -23.94 -24.22 44.59
C GLN A 337 -24.69 -25.55 44.79
N GLY A 338 -23.99 -26.68 44.76
CA GLY A 338 -24.53 -27.95 45.25
C GLY A 338 -25.50 -28.67 44.32
N GLY A 339 -25.59 -28.28 43.05
CA GLY A 339 -26.41 -28.98 42.04
C GLY A 339 -25.98 -30.43 41.85
N VAL A 340 -24.67 -30.70 41.85
CA VAL A 340 -24.11 -32.07 41.74
C VAL A 340 -24.06 -32.78 43.10
N LYS A 341 -23.78 -32.05 44.19
CA LYS A 341 -23.71 -32.59 45.56
C LYS A 341 -25.07 -33.05 46.10
N SER A 342 -26.18 -32.46 45.65
CA SER A 342 -27.52 -32.83 46.12
C SER A 342 -28.14 -34.03 45.40
N GLY A 343 -27.45 -34.64 44.43
CA GLY A 343 -27.91 -35.86 43.74
C GLY A 343 -29.16 -35.69 42.86
N ASN A 344 -29.75 -34.50 42.84
CA ASN A 344 -30.90 -34.18 41.99
C ASN A 344 -30.41 -33.89 40.58
N ALA A 345 -30.82 -34.71 39.63
CA ALA A 345 -30.56 -34.43 38.24
C ALA A 345 -31.28 -33.13 37.82
N LYS A 346 -30.66 -32.35 36.93
CA LYS A 346 -31.25 -31.13 36.36
C LYS A 346 -32.67 -31.42 35.84
N ASP A 347 -33.57 -30.48 36.07
CA ASP A 347 -34.97 -30.56 35.64
C ASP A 347 -35.08 -30.88 34.13
N ILE A 348 -36.19 -31.48 33.72
CA ILE A 348 -36.46 -31.91 32.33
C ILE A 348 -36.38 -30.72 31.35
N GLU A 349 -36.63 -29.50 31.82
CA GLU A 349 -36.47 -28.25 31.05
C GLU A 349 -35.01 -27.76 31.01
N MET A 350 -34.22 -28.07 32.03
CA MET A 350 -32.80 -27.73 32.15
C MET A 350 -31.87 -28.75 31.47
N ARG A 351 -32.44 -29.79 30.85
CA ARG A 351 -31.71 -30.78 30.04
C ARG A 351 -31.75 -30.40 28.56
N PRO A 352 -30.63 -30.53 27.84
CA PRO A 352 -30.61 -30.31 26.40
C PRO A 352 -31.55 -31.29 25.70
N ARG A 353 -32.68 -30.78 25.18
CA ARG A 353 -33.62 -31.58 24.38
C ARG A 353 -33.01 -31.92 23.02
N GLY A 354 -33.68 -32.77 22.23
CA GLY A 354 -33.27 -33.13 20.84
C GLY A 354 -33.05 -31.96 19.86
N LYS A 355 -33.29 -30.72 20.30
CA LYS A 355 -32.90 -29.46 19.64
C LYS A 355 -31.40 -29.15 19.75
N ALA A 356 -30.64 -29.89 20.57
CA ALA A 356 -29.21 -29.68 20.79
C ALA A 356 -28.37 -29.85 19.51
N ALA A 357 -28.77 -30.74 18.60
CA ALA A 357 -28.08 -30.92 17.33
C ALA A 357 -28.14 -29.64 16.45
N ILE A 358 -29.30 -28.98 16.39
CA ILE A 358 -29.48 -27.71 15.65
C ILE A 358 -28.64 -26.58 16.27
N VAL A 359 -28.60 -26.50 17.60
CA VAL A 359 -27.79 -25.47 18.27
C VAL A 359 -26.29 -25.72 18.05
N LYS A 360 -25.84 -26.99 18.09
CA LYS A 360 -24.46 -27.37 17.78
C LYS A 360 -24.07 -26.98 16.35
N THR A 361 -24.96 -27.18 15.38
CA THR A 361 -24.67 -26.84 13.97
C THR A 361 -24.60 -25.33 13.77
N LEU A 362 -25.51 -24.55 14.37
CA LEU A 362 -25.46 -23.09 14.35
C LEU A 362 -24.20 -22.54 15.02
N ASN A 363 -23.82 -23.08 16.18
CA ASN A 363 -22.61 -22.69 16.90
C ASN A 363 -21.35 -22.98 16.06
N SER A 364 -21.25 -24.18 15.48
CA SER A 364 -20.13 -24.54 14.59
C SER A 364 -20.05 -23.62 13.35
N LEU A 365 -21.19 -23.23 12.79
CA LEU A 365 -21.25 -22.32 11.65
C LEU A 365 -20.81 -20.91 12.05
N SER A 366 -21.30 -20.41 13.19
CA SER A 366 -20.91 -19.10 13.71
C SER A 366 -19.41 -19.03 13.98
N GLU A 367 -18.84 -20.07 14.59
CA GLU A 367 -17.42 -20.17 14.84
C GLU A 367 -16.63 -20.19 13.55
N LYS A 368 -17.07 -20.95 12.54
CA LYS A 368 -16.39 -21.01 11.25
C LYS A 368 -16.41 -19.68 10.50
N ILE A 369 -17.48 -18.91 10.64
CA ILE A 369 -17.57 -17.54 10.10
C ILE A 369 -16.59 -16.63 10.85
N MET A 370 -16.57 -16.69 12.18
CA MET A 370 -15.70 -15.85 13.02
C MET A 370 -14.22 -16.24 12.92
N ALA A 371 -13.88 -17.50 12.67
CA ALA A 371 -12.51 -17.98 12.53
C ALA A 371 -11.77 -17.34 11.34
N ASN A 372 -12.51 -16.89 10.32
CA ASN A 372 -11.95 -16.19 9.16
C ASN A 372 -11.85 -14.67 9.37
N VAL A 373 -12.41 -14.14 10.45
CA VAL A 373 -12.31 -12.72 10.80
C VAL A 373 -11.06 -12.54 11.64
N ALA A 374 -10.20 -11.59 11.24
CA ALA A 374 -9.04 -11.24 12.04
C ALA A 374 -9.51 -10.82 13.46
N PRO A 375 -8.91 -11.34 14.53
CA PRO A 375 -9.29 -10.95 15.88
C PRO A 375 -9.07 -9.44 16.03
N SER A 376 -10.14 -8.68 16.26
CA SER A 376 -10.06 -7.25 16.53
C SER A 376 -9.30 -6.94 17.83
N ASP A 377 -9.34 -7.88 18.78
CA ASP A 377 -8.59 -7.82 20.03
C ASP A 377 -7.31 -8.67 19.91
N VAL A 378 -6.36 -8.19 19.10
CA VAL A 378 -4.95 -8.56 19.29
C VAL A 378 -4.42 -7.79 20.49
N SER A 379 -4.89 -8.13 21.69
CA SER A 379 -4.07 -7.89 22.87
C SER A 379 -2.83 -8.77 22.69
N ASN A 380 -1.64 -8.16 22.58
CA ASN A 380 -0.35 -8.86 22.49
C ASN A 380 -0.32 -10.06 23.43
N ALA A 381 -0.61 -11.25 22.90
CA ALA A 381 -0.69 -12.51 23.64
C ALA A 381 0.72 -13.12 23.82
N GLU A 382 1.75 -12.28 23.91
CA GLU A 382 3.12 -12.70 24.23
C GLU A 382 3.43 -12.58 25.73
N GLY A 383 2.49 -12.09 26.55
CA GLY A 383 2.59 -12.12 28.00
C GLY A 383 1.53 -13.04 28.58
N GLY A 384 1.94 -14.19 29.13
CA GLY A 384 1.08 -15.29 29.58
C GLY A 384 -0.11 -14.93 30.48
N ALA A 385 -0.99 -15.91 30.67
CA ALA A 385 -2.32 -15.87 31.31
C ALA A 385 -2.53 -14.94 32.53
N ALA A 386 -1.46 -14.56 33.25
CA ALA A 386 -1.48 -13.57 34.32
C ALA A 386 -1.77 -12.12 33.84
N ASN A 387 -1.30 -11.73 32.65
CA ASN A 387 -1.56 -10.40 32.09
C ASN A 387 -3.01 -10.26 31.61
N ASP A 388 -3.61 -11.34 31.12
CA ASP A 388 -5.02 -11.36 30.73
C ASP A 388 -5.93 -11.16 31.95
N THR A 389 -5.63 -11.80 33.08
CA THR A 389 -6.38 -11.60 34.33
C THR A 389 -6.20 -10.18 34.87
N TYR A 390 -4.99 -9.62 34.81
CA TYR A 390 -4.72 -8.25 35.23
C TYR A 390 -5.44 -7.22 34.36
N ASN A 391 -5.45 -7.41 33.04
CA ASN A 391 -6.19 -6.56 32.10
C ASN A 391 -7.71 -6.60 32.34
N GLN A 392 -8.24 -7.75 32.77
CA GLN A 392 -9.66 -7.93 33.12
C GLN A 392 -10.04 -7.25 34.44
N LEU A 393 -9.13 -7.22 35.43
CA LEU A 393 -9.33 -6.54 36.71
C LEU A 393 -9.12 -5.01 36.63
N ALA A 394 -8.46 -4.54 35.57
CA ALA A 394 -8.13 -3.13 35.40
C ALA A 394 -9.36 -2.32 34.97
N LEU A 395 -10.05 -1.72 35.95
CA LEU A 395 -11.18 -0.81 35.72
C LEU A 395 -10.74 0.45 34.96
N ARG A 396 -11.58 0.93 34.04
CA ARG A 396 -11.27 2.07 33.17
C ARG A 396 -11.12 3.40 33.92
N ASP A 397 -11.76 3.52 35.08
CA ASP A 397 -11.76 4.70 35.96
C ASP A 397 -10.52 4.78 36.87
N LEU A 398 -9.98 3.63 37.28
CA LEU A 398 -8.75 3.54 38.08
C LEU A 398 -7.47 3.53 37.25
N LYS A 399 -7.58 3.37 35.91
CA LYS A 399 -6.44 3.57 35.03
C LYS A 399 -6.07 5.05 35.08
N GLY A 400 -4.88 5.35 35.60
CA GLY A 400 -4.32 6.70 35.49
C GLY A 400 -4.27 7.16 34.03
N ASP A 401 -4.16 8.47 33.82
CA ASP A 401 -4.10 9.04 32.47
C ASP A 401 -3.10 8.26 31.61
N ALA A 402 -3.56 7.80 30.45
CA ALA A 402 -2.71 7.07 29.52
C ALA A 402 -1.45 7.91 29.27
N LYS A 403 -0.26 7.31 29.47
CA LYS A 403 1.01 8.01 29.32
C LYS A 403 1.03 8.67 27.94
N GLU A 404 0.83 9.98 27.90
CA GLU A 404 0.83 10.72 26.66
C GLU A 404 2.25 10.65 26.11
N HIS A 405 2.46 9.97 24.98
CA HIS A 405 3.72 9.97 24.25
C HIS A 405 3.94 11.30 23.50
N ARG A 406 3.64 12.43 24.16
CA ARG A 406 3.91 13.76 23.61
C ARG A 406 5.37 14.07 23.88
N ILE A 407 6.14 14.18 22.80
CA ILE A 407 7.51 14.71 22.88
C ILE A 407 7.37 16.20 23.19
N MET A 408 7.55 16.58 24.46
CA MET A 408 7.55 17.98 24.88
C MET A 408 8.75 18.69 24.22
N LEU A 409 8.48 19.45 23.15
CA LEU A 409 9.50 20.22 22.44
C LEU A 409 9.81 21.51 23.21
N ASN A 410 10.83 21.48 24.06
CA ASN A 410 11.36 22.68 24.69
C ASN A 410 12.24 23.46 23.69
N VAL A 411 11.64 24.42 22.98
CA VAL A 411 12.36 25.31 22.05
C VAL A 411 13.22 26.30 22.84
N LYS A 412 14.54 26.11 22.82
CA LYS A 412 15.51 26.94 23.55
C LYS A 412 15.71 28.36 22.98
N GLU A 413 15.40 28.57 21.71
CA GLU A 413 15.70 29.84 21.01
C GLU A 413 14.48 30.37 20.25
N GLN A 414 13.40 30.71 20.98
CA GLN A 414 12.16 31.23 20.39
C GLN A 414 12.40 32.52 19.57
N ASN A 415 13.31 33.39 20.02
CA ASN A 415 13.59 34.66 19.33
C ASN A 415 14.19 34.45 17.92
N LYS A 416 14.95 33.38 17.69
CA LYS A 416 15.50 33.06 16.36
C LYS A 416 14.44 32.48 15.41
N PHE A 417 13.34 31.95 15.95
CA PHE A 417 12.22 31.46 15.15
C PHE A 417 11.43 32.62 14.53
N PHE A 418 11.25 33.71 15.27
CA PHE A 418 10.56 34.91 14.77
C PHE A 418 11.43 35.76 13.83
N SER A 419 12.76 35.72 13.93
CA SER A 419 13.65 36.51 13.08
C SER A 419 13.99 35.87 11.73
N LYS A 420 13.81 34.55 11.55
CA LYS A 420 14.28 33.81 10.37
C LYS A 420 13.31 33.78 9.18
N ARG A 421 12.06 34.25 9.34
CA ARG A 421 11.10 34.27 8.22
C ARG A 421 11.38 35.37 7.20
N ASP A 422 12.13 36.40 7.60
CA ASP A 422 12.56 37.48 6.73
C ASP A 422 14.06 37.35 6.45
N ALA A 423 14.42 36.52 5.46
CA ALA A 423 15.81 36.41 4.98
C ALA A 423 16.34 37.77 4.44
N ALA A 424 15.43 38.69 4.12
CA ALA A 424 15.71 40.09 3.88
C ALA A 424 14.89 40.91 4.88
N PRO A 425 15.49 41.84 5.65
CA PRO A 425 14.70 42.83 6.39
C PRO A 425 13.78 43.54 5.40
N SER A 426 12.50 43.69 5.75
CA SER A 426 11.51 44.39 4.93
C SER A 426 12.07 45.73 4.47
N ALA A 427 11.61 46.23 3.31
CA ALA A 427 12.10 47.50 2.77
C ALA A 427 12.04 48.63 3.83
N ASN A 428 10.98 48.62 4.64
CA ASN A 428 10.79 49.53 5.77
C ASN A 428 11.81 49.30 6.89
N ALA A 429 12.08 48.05 7.28
CA ALA A 429 13.12 47.76 8.28
C ALA A 429 14.53 48.20 7.83
N ARG A 430 14.82 48.15 6.52
CA ARG A 430 16.08 48.70 5.97
C ARG A 430 16.15 50.22 6.04
N ILE A 431 15.01 50.89 5.89
CA ILE A 431 14.89 52.35 6.00
C ILE A 431 15.01 52.76 7.48
N PHE A 432 14.30 52.09 8.39
CA PHE A 432 14.35 52.34 9.83
C PHE A 432 15.73 52.05 10.44
N ALA A 433 16.44 51.04 9.95
CA ALA A 433 17.81 50.75 10.39
C ALA A 433 18.81 51.86 10.03
N ARG A 434 18.50 52.72 9.06
CA ARG A 434 19.34 53.86 8.66
C ARG A 434 18.96 55.16 9.40
N GLN A 435 17.77 55.23 9.96
CA GLN A 435 17.29 56.42 10.67
C GLN A 435 17.81 56.44 12.10
N LYS A 436 18.21 57.62 12.58
CA LYS A 436 18.53 57.83 13.99
C LYS A 436 17.25 58.13 14.75
N PRO A 437 16.97 57.45 15.87
CA PRO A 437 15.71 57.61 16.60
C PRO A 437 15.56 59.01 17.21
N GLU A 438 16.66 59.68 17.54
CA GLU A 438 16.65 61.04 18.12
C GLU A 438 16.17 62.08 17.10
N ASP A 439 16.65 62.02 15.86
CA ASP A 439 16.26 62.93 14.79
C ASP A 439 14.77 62.71 14.42
N VAL A 440 14.33 61.46 14.35
CA VAL A 440 12.91 61.12 14.07
C VAL A 440 11.99 61.60 15.20
N LEU A 441 12.40 61.48 16.46
CA LEU A 441 11.61 61.98 17.59
C LEU A 441 11.52 63.51 17.57
N PHE A 442 12.60 64.20 17.20
CA PHE A 442 12.59 65.65 17.06
C PHE A 442 11.67 66.12 15.94
N ASP A 443 11.73 65.47 14.77
CA ASP A 443 10.84 65.76 13.64
C ASP A 443 9.38 65.50 14.00
N ILE A 444 9.06 64.37 14.68
CA ILE A 444 7.69 64.07 15.14
C ILE A 444 7.19 65.10 16.16
N GLN A 445 8.05 65.57 17.06
CA GLN A 445 7.68 66.61 18.04
C GLN A 445 7.44 67.95 17.35
N GLY A 446 8.27 68.31 16.37
CA GLY A 446 8.06 69.51 15.55
C GLY A 446 6.78 69.43 14.73
N ASP A 447 6.51 68.30 14.08
CA ASP A 447 5.28 68.09 13.30
C ASP A 447 4.04 68.17 14.19
N LEU A 448 4.07 67.60 15.41
CA LEU A 448 2.98 67.67 16.38
C LEU A 448 2.70 69.10 16.84
N GLU A 449 3.71 69.97 16.91
CA GLU A 449 3.55 71.40 17.22
C GLU A 449 2.97 72.20 16.04
N THR A 450 3.08 71.69 14.81
CA THR A 450 2.56 72.35 13.59
C THR A 450 1.17 71.89 13.15
N LEU A 451 0.59 70.88 13.81
CA LEU A 451 -0.79 70.44 13.53
C LEU A 451 -1.78 71.55 13.89
N GLU A 452 -2.68 71.88 12.95
CA GLU A 452 -3.71 72.90 13.16
C GLU A 452 -4.72 72.47 14.23
N ASP A 453 -4.94 73.35 15.22
CA ASP A 453 -5.93 73.17 16.27
C ASP A 453 -7.33 73.51 15.76
N ASP A 454 -8.31 72.64 16.07
CA ASP A 454 -9.74 72.74 15.68
C ASP A 454 -10.50 73.86 16.46
N GLY A 455 -9.79 74.88 16.96
CA GLY A 455 -10.35 75.97 17.76
C GLY A 455 -10.96 75.57 19.13
N ALA A 456 -11.12 74.27 19.40
CA ALA A 456 -11.65 73.69 20.64
C ALA A 456 -10.58 73.01 21.52
N GLY A 457 -9.30 73.15 21.16
CA GLY A 457 -8.16 72.56 21.88
C GLY A 457 -7.90 71.08 21.57
N GLY A 458 -8.33 70.62 20.39
CA GLY A 458 -7.97 69.32 19.83
C GLY A 458 -7.38 69.49 18.43
N THR A 459 -6.52 68.57 18.02
CA THR A 459 -5.91 68.54 16.69
C THR A 459 -6.94 68.11 15.64
N ASP A 460 -7.08 68.85 14.53
CA ASP A 460 -7.97 68.43 13.43
C ASP A 460 -7.33 67.30 12.61
N LEU A 461 -7.69 66.07 12.95
CA LEU A 461 -7.23 64.86 12.28
C LEU A 461 -7.77 64.75 10.84
N TYR A 462 -8.89 65.40 10.51
CA TYR A 462 -9.49 65.32 9.18
C TYR A 462 -8.73 66.15 8.15
N ALA A 463 -8.31 67.36 8.52
CA ALA A 463 -7.41 68.19 7.71
C ALA A 463 -6.04 67.52 7.51
N GLY A 464 -5.47 66.92 8.55
CA GLY A 464 -4.18 66.22 8.50
C GLY A 464 -4.17 64.95 7.63
N ILE A 465 -5.30 64.25 7.52
CA ILE A 465 -5.47 63.06 6.65
C ILE A 465 -5.85 63.48 5.21
N GLY A 466 -6.17 64.76 4.99
CA GLY A 466 -6.62 65.28 3.70
C GLY A 466 -8.02 64.80 3.32
N PHE A 467 -8.88 64.54 4.32
CA PHE A 467 -10.26 64.14 4.11
C PHE A 467 -11.16 65.38 4.14
N ASN A 468 -11.52 65.90 2.97
CA ASN A 468 -12.45 67.03 2.83
C ASN A 468 -13.85 66.49 2.46
N ASP A 469 -14.84 66.65 3.34
CA ASP A 469 -16.19 66.10 3.17
C ASP A 469 -16.99 66.83 2.08
N ASP A 470 -16.61 68.07 1.77
CA ASP A 470 -17.27 68.94 0.78
C ASP A 470 -16.72 68.82 -0.66
N SER A 471 -15.68 68.00 -0.89
CA SER A 471 -15.05 67.85 -2.23
C SER A 471 -15.54 66.59 -2.95
N ASP A 472 -16.58 66.75 -3.78
CA ASP A 472 -17.20 65.64 -4.53
C ASP A 472 -16.45 65.29 -5.84
N SER A 473 -15.36 66.00 -6.14
CA SER A 473 -14.61 65.95 -7.40
C SER A 473 -13.09 65.91 -7.12
N ASP A 474 -12.41 64.93 -7.74
CA ASP A 474 -10.94 64.80 -7.81
C ASP A 474 -10.40 65.53 -9.07
N GLU A 475 -11.26 66.23 -9.83
CA GLU A 475 -10.94 66.82 -11.14
C GLU A 475 -10.72 68.34 -11.11
N ASP A 476 -10.96 69.03 -9.98
CA ASP A 476 -10.86 70.49 -9.89
C ASP A 476 -9.53 71.00 -9.27
N ASP A 477 -8.62 70.11 -8.85
CA ASP A 477 -7.31 70.47 -8.29
C ASP A 477 -6.22 70.79 -9.36
N ASP A 478 -6.57 70.81 -10.65
CA ASP A 478 -5.64 71.13 -11.75
C ASP A 478 -5.63 72.63 -12.14
N GLU A 479 -6.49 73.50 -11.57
CA GLU A 479 -6.63 74.90 -12.02
C GLU A 479 -5.95 75.97 -11.12
N ASP A 480 -5.59 75.63 -9.88
CA ASP A 480 -4.77 76.52 -9.03
C ASP A 480 -3.54 75.78 -8.53
N GLY A 481 -2.35 76.37 -8.72
CA GLY A 481 -1.03 75.78 -8.54
C GLY A 481 -0.63 75.33 -7.12
N ALA A 482 -1.55 74.78 -6.33
CA ALA A 482 -1.29 74.09 -5.08
C ALA A 482 -0.65 72.73 -5.38
N ALA A 483 0.52 72.50 -4.78
CA ALA A 483 1.28 71.27 -4.96
C ALA A 483 0.42 70.03 -4.65
N LYS A 484 0.44 69.03 -5.55
CA LYS A 484 -0.17 67.70 -5.36
C LYS A 484 0.11 67.19 -3.94
N LYS A 485 -0.90 67.20 -3.07
CA LYS A 485 -0.77 66.66 -1.71
C LYS A 485 -0.41 65.18 -1.81
N SER A 486 0.68 64.78 -1.16
CA SER A 486 1.17 63.40 -1.20
C SER A 486 0.10 62.45 -0.69
N ALA A 487 -0.20 61.39 -1.45
CA ALA A 487 -1.19 60.39 -1.06
C ALA A 487 -0.83 59.78 0.30
N HIS A 488 -1.63 60.09 1.32
CA HIS A 488 -1.46 59.59 2.68
C HIS A 488 -2.37 58.38 2.94
N VAL A 489 -1.96 57.50 3.86
CA VAL A 489 -2.77 56.34 4.25
C VAL A 489 -4.09 56.83 4.86
N GLY A 490 -5.21 56.51 4.21
CA GLY A 490 -6.55 56.99 4.59
C GLY A 490 -7.17 58.01 3.63
N SER A 491 -6.42 58.52 2.63
CA SER A 491 -6.98 59.39 1.60
C SER A 491 -7.98 58.65 0.69
N ARG A 492 -8.92 59.38 0.06
CA ARG A 492 -9.89 58.79 -0.89
C ARG A 492 -9.21 58.13 -2.10
N SER A 493 -8.06 58.64 -2.54
CA SER A 493 -7.27 58.06 -3.64
C SER A 493 -6.61 56.74 -3.23
N ALA A 494 -6.09 56.64 -2.00
CA ALA A 494 -5.55 55.40 -1.43
C ALA A 494 -6.67 54.37 -1.15
N LEU A 495 -7.87 54.82 -0.74
CA LEU A 495 -9.03 53.95 -0.58
C LEU A 495 -9.51 53.38 -1.91
N ARG A 496 -9.53 54.19 -2.98
CA ARG A 496 -9.87 53.74 -4.34
C ARG A 496 -8.84 52.80 -4.93
N SER A 497 -7.54 53.01 -4.69
CA SER A 497 -6.50 52.07 -5.14
C SER A 497 -6.60 50.74 -4.39
N ALA A 498 -6.82 50.77 -3.07
CA ALA A 498 -7.06 49.57 -2.27
C ALA A 498 -8.34 48.84 -2.69
N ASP A 499 -9.44 49.55 -2.97
CA ASP A 499 -10.69 48.93 -3.44
C ASP A 499 -10.51 48.28 -4.83
N ARG A 500 -9.75 48.92 -5.73
CA ARG A 500 -9.38 48.30 -7.02
C ARG A 500 -8.55 47.03 -6.81
N GLU A 501 -7.56 47.07 -5.92
CA GLU A 501 -6.71 45.92 -5.62
C GLU A 501 -7.51 44.77 -5.00
N ILE A 502 -8.43 45.07 -4.08
CA ILE A 502 -9.36 44.11 -3.48
C ILE A 502 -10.29 43.52 -4.55
N MET A 503 -10.88 44.34 -5.41
CA MET A 503 -11.76 43.89 -6.49
C MET A 503 -11.03 43.04 -7.52
N ASP A 504 -9.79 43.38 -7.86
CA ASP A 504 -8.95 42.57 -8.75
C ASP A 504 -8.54 41.25 -8.08
N GLY A 505 -8.20 41.26 -6.79
CA GLY A 505 -7.97 40.06 -5.99
C GLY A 505 -9.19 39.15 -5.91
N ILE A 506 -10.38 39.71 -5.69
CA ILE A 506 -11.65 38.96 -5.69
C ILE A 506 -11.92 38.36 -7.07
N ARG A 507 -11.70 39.13 -8.16
CA ARG A 507 -11.84 38.65 -9.53
C ARG A 507 -10.87 37.50 -9.82
N GLN A 508 -9.62 37.62 -9.38
CA GLN A 508 -8.60 36.58 -9.52
C GLN A 508 -8.94 35.32 -8.72
N GLN A 509 -9.38 35.46 -7.47
CA GLN A 509 -9.77 34.32 -6.64
C GLN A 509 -11.03 33.63 -7.18
N ARG A 510 -11.99 34.42 -7.68
CA ARG A 510 -13.22 33.89 -8.29
C ARG A 510 -12.91 33.15 -9.59
N SER A 511 -12.02 33.67 -10.44
CA SER A 511 -11.61 33.00 -11.68
C SER A 511 -10.82 31.72 -11.39
N GLN A 512 -9.96 31.70 -10.37
CA GLN A 512 -9.24 30.49 -9.96
C GLN A 512 -10.15 29.41 -9.38
N LYS A 513 -11.16 29.80 -8.59
CA LYS A 513 -12.02 28.84 -7.86
C LYS A 513 -13.17 28.30 -8.70
N TYR A 514 -13.75 29.12 -9.57
CA TYR A 514 -14.95 28.76 -10.34
C TYR A 514 -14.73 28.70 -11.85
N GLY A 515 -13.55 29.10 -12.35
CA GLY A 515 -13.35 29.32 -13.78
C GLY A 515 -14.27 30.40 -14.33
N HIS A 516 -14.16 30.69 -15.63
CA HIS A 516 -15.25 31.34 -16.36
C HIS A 516 -16.33 30.30 -16.74
N ALA A 517 -17.59 30.72 -16.92
CA ALA A 517 -18.65 29.82 -17.37
C ALA A 517 -18.37 29.20 -18.76
N SER A 518 -17.47 29.79 -19.54
CA SER A 518 -16.96 29.28 -20.82
C SER A 518 -15.73 28.36 -20.70
N ASP A 519 -15.19 28.17 -19.49
CA ASP A 519 -13.90 27.53 -19.23
C ASP A 519 -14.04 26.01 -19.03
N SER A 520 -15.26 25.51 -18.78
CA SER A 520 -15.51 24.07 -18.60
C SER A 520 -15.38 23.25 -19.89
N THR A 521 -15.57 23.87 -21.05
CA THR A 521 -15.47 23.22 -22.36
C THR A 521 -14.26 23.69 -23.18
N THR A 522 -13.73 24.88 -22.89
CA THR A 522 -12.61 25.50 -23.59
C THR A 522 -11.74 26.27 -22.59
N PRO A 523 -10.80 25.62 -21.88
CA PRO A 523 -9.97 26.30 -20.89
C PRO A 523 -9.15 27.41 -21.56
N MET A 524 -9.25 28.64 -21.06
CA MET A 524 -8.65 29.85 -21.64
C MET A 524 -8.96 30.09 -23.13
N GLY A 525 -10.05 29.53 -23.65
CA GLY A 525 -10.43 29.60 -25.07
C GLY A 525 -9.66 28.64 -25.98
N LEU A 526 -8.97 27.63 -25.43
CA LEU A 526 -8.32 26.57 -26.21
C LEU A 526 -9.33 25.51 -26.67
N PRO A 527 -9.22 25.00 -27.91
CA PRO A 527 -9.94 23.83 -28.38
C PRO A 527 -9.69 22.58 -27.50
N GLN A 528 -10.69 21.70 -27.38
CA GLN A 528 -10.63 20.53 -26.49
C GLN A 528 -9.43 19.61 -26.78
N HIS A 529 -9.13 19.33 -28.05
CA HIS A 529 -7.97 18.52 -28.42
C HIS A 529 -6.63 19.15 -27.99
N LEU A 530 -6.48 20.47 -28.12
CA LEU A 530 -5.27 21.17 -27.67
C LEU A 530 -5.18 21.21 -26.15
N ALA A 531 -6.31 21.36 -25.45
CA ALA A 531 -6.35 21.27 -23.99
C ALA A 531 -5.97 19.86 -23.49
N ASP A 532 -6.48 18.80 -24.13
CA ASP A 532 -6.12 17.42 -23.84
C ASP A 532 -4.63 17.14 -24.10
N ARG A 533 -4.09 17.71 -25.19
CA ARG A 533 -2.67 17.64 -25.51
C ARG A 533 -1.83 18.40 -24.48
N CYS A 534 -2.26 19.60 -24.05
CA CYS A 534 -1.61 20.35 -22.98
C CYS A 534 -1.60 19.54 -21.66
N ALA A 535 -2.74 18.95 -21.28
CA ALA A 535 -2.85 18.12 -20.10
C ALA A 535 -1.92 16.90 -20.15
N LEU A 536 -1.77 16.28 -21.33
CA LEU A 536 -0.80 15.19 -21.53
C LEU A 536 0.65 15.66 -21.43
N THR A 537 1.01 16.76 -22.09
CA THR A 537 2.35 17.32 -21.97
C THR A 537 2.66 17.73 -20.55
N HIS A 538 1.69 18.25 -19.80
CA HIS A 538 1.82 18.55 -18.38
C HIS A 538 2.07 17.27 -17.57
N ALA A 539 1.21 16.26 -17.70
CA ALA A 539 1.34 15.01 -16.96
C ALA A 539 2.69 14.35 -17.22
N THR A 540 3.10 14.22 -18.48
CA THR A 540 4.40 13.64 -18.85
C THR A 540 5.58 14.45 -18.33
N THR A 541 5.52 15.78 -18.41
CA THR A 541 6.60 16.66 -17.90
C THR A 541 6.72 16.59 -16.38
N VAL A 542 5.60 16.53 -15.66
CA VAL A 542 5.60 16.35 -14.20
C VAL A 542 6.18 15.01 -13.80
N GLU A 543 5.97 13.95 -14.59
CA GLU A 543 6.61 12.66 -14.34
C GLU A 543 8.13 12.73 -14.51
N PHE A 544 8.62 13.36 -15.59
CA PHE A 544 10.06 13.58 -15.76
C PHE A 544 10.63 14.44 -14.63
N LEU A 545 9.88 15.44 -14.15
CA LEU A 545 10.27 16.28 -13.02
C LEU A 545 10.35 15.46 -11.72
N HIS A 546 9.39 14.58 -11.47
CA HIS A 546 9.40 13.70 -10.31
C HIS A 546 10.59 12.72 -10.36
N GLN A 547 10.85 12.14 -11.52
CA GLN A 547 12.02 11.28 -11.74
C GLN A 547 13.33 12.05 -11.52
N PHE A 548 13.41 13.28 -12.05
CA PHE A 548 14.56 14.16 -11.85
C PHE A 548 14.80 14.45 -10.37
N TRP A 549 13.79 14.87 -9.60
CA TRP A 549 13.97 15.18 -8.18
C TRP A 549 14.25 13.93 -7.33
N SER A 550 13.65 12.79 -7.66
CA SER A 550 13.94 11.50 -7.02
C SER A 550 15.39 11.07 -7.24
N ALA A 551 15.95 11.31 -8.42
CA ALA A 551 17.36 11.08 -8.69
C ALA A 551 18.25 12.13 -8.02
N PHE A 552 17.90 13.41 -8.15
CA PHE A 552 18.75 14.53 -7.75
C PHE A 552 18.92 14.60 -6.23
N LEU A 553 17.86 14.28 -5.49
CA LEU A 553 17.88 14.28 -4.02
C LEU A 553 18.32 12.94 -3.42
N SER A 554 18.50 11.88 -4.22
CA SER A 554 18.94 10.58 -3.70
C SER A 554 20.39 10.58 -3.20
N GLY A 555 21.24 11.42 -3.79
CA GLY A 555 22.67 11.47 -3.44
C GLY A 555 23.48 10.27 -3.93
N ASP A 556 22.89 9.38 -4.74
CA ASP A 556 23.54 8.18 -5.26
C ASP A 556 24.40 8.52 -6.49
N PRO A 557 25.72 8.23 -6.48
CA PRO A 557 26.62 8.55 -7.59
C PRO A 557 26.31 7.77 -8.87
N ASP A 558 25.78 6.55 -8.75
CA ASP A 558 25.43 5.69 -9.89
C ASP A 558 24.30 6.30 -10.74
N ARG A 559 23.48 7.17 -10.15
CA ARG A 559 22.35 7.83 -10.83
C ARG A 559 22.75 9.16 -11.48
N ALA A 560 24.01 9.57 -11.39
CA ALA A 560 24.50 10.82 -11.99
C ALA A 560 24.37 10.83 -13.53
N ALA A 561 24.61 9.69 -14.17
CA ALA A 561 24.39 9.55 -15.62
C ALA A 561 22.90 9.72 -15.97
N GLU A 562 21.99 9.16 -15.17
CA GLU A 562 20.54 9.33 -15.35
C GLU A 562 20.13 10.80 -15.24
N LEU A 563 20.75 11.56 -14.32
CA LEU A 563 20.45 12.98 -14.11
C LEU A 563 20.74 13.86 -15.32
N GLN A 564 21.85 13.60 -16.01
CA GLN A 564 22.18 14.34 -17.23
C GLN A 564 21.10 14.16 -18.29
N TYR A 565 20.63 12.93 -18.49
CA TYR A 565 19.56 12.64 -19.45
C TYR A 565 18.21 13.17 -19.02
N LEU A 566 17.90 13.12 -17.71
CA LEU A 566 16.66 13.69 -17.20
C LEU A 566 16.65 15.21 -17.38
N ALA A 567 17.78 15.89 -17.16
CA ALA A 567 17.92 17.32 -17.46
C ALA A 567 17.71 17.61 -18.96
N GLU A 568 18.26 16.77 -19.84
CA GLU A 568 18.03 16.88 -21.29
C GLU A 568 16.55 16.66 -21.66
N SER A 569 15.91 15.64 -21.09
CA SER A 569 14.50 15.32 -21.30
C SER A 569 13.58 16.45 -20.81
N LEU A 570 13.97 17.17 -19.75
CA LEU A 570 13.30 18.36 -19.27
C LEU A 570 13.44 19.51 -20.29
N SER A 571 14.56 19.65 -21.00
CA SER A 571 14.67 20.54 -22.18
C SER A 571 13.68 20.22 -23.25
N ASN A 572 13.64 18.95 -23.61
CA ASN A 572 12.80 18.49 -24.70
C ASN A 572 11.33 18.63 -24.30
N SER A 573 11.00 18.54 -23.00
CA SER A 573 9.68 18.86 -22.47
C SER A 573 9.33 20.35 -22.61
N ALA A 574 10.25 21.27 -22.30
CA ALA A 574 10.03 22.71 -22.52
C ALA A 574 9.84 23.04 -24.01
N ALA A 575 10.65 22.43 -24.89
CA ALA A 575 10.51 22.56 -26.34
C ALA A 575 9.16 22.02 -26.84
N ARG A 576 8.68 20.89 -26.29
CA ARG A 576 7.33 20.35 -26.59
C ARG A 576 6.24 21.32 -26.18
N VAL A 577 6.33 21.94 -25.00
CA VAL A 577 5.36 22.95 -24.56
C VAL A 577 5.35 24.15 -25.52
N ALA A 578 6.53 24.59 -25.97
CA ALA A 578 6.64 25.65 -26.99
C ALA A 578 6.00 25.23 -28.32
N ALA A 579 6.23 24.01 -28.81
CA ALA A 579 5.60 23.49 -30.03
C ALA A 579 4.06 23.43 -29.91
N VAL A 580 3.53 23.00 -28.75
CA VAL A 580 2.09 23.01 -28.51
C VAL A 580 1.53 24.43 -28.52
N ALA A 581 2.28 25.40 -27.99
CA ALA A 581 1.91 26.81 -27.99
C ALA A 581 1.93 27.42 -29.40
N GLU A 582 2.88 27.02 -30.26
CA GLU A 582 2.93 27.43 -31.67
C GLU A 582 1.76 26.87 -32.48
N ASP A 583 1.44 25.60 -32.31
CA ASP A 583 0.28 24.99 -32.98
C ASP A 583 -1.03 25.65 -32.52
N ALA A 584 -1.15 25.98 -31.23
CA ALA A 584 -2.29 26.74 -30.73
C ALA A 584 -2.39 28.13 -31.37
N ALA A 585 -1.25 28.78 -31.67
CA ALA A 585 -1.24 30.03 -32.41
C ALA A 585 -1.70 29.83 -33.86
N LYS A 586 -1.24 28.79 -34.55
CA LYS A 586 -1.67 28.47 -35.92
C LYS A 586 -3.19 28.24 -36.00
N GLU A 587 -3.75 27.44 -35.08
CA GLU A 587 -5.20 27.20 -35.03
C GLU A 587 -5.98 28.50 -34.71
N ARG A 588 -5.46 29.34 -33.80
CA ARG A 588 -6.05 30.66 -33.54
C ARG A 588 -6.01 31.55 -34.79
N ASP A 589 -4.91 31.57 -35.52
CA ASP A 589 -4.79 32.36 -36.75
C ASP A 589 -5.71 31.86 -37.86
N GLU A 590 -5.94 30.55 -37.95
CA GLU A 590 -6.90 29.94 -38.86
C GLU A 590 -8.34 30.30 -38.50
N THR A 591 -8.70 30.27 -37.22
CA THR A 591 -10.04 30.68 -36.77
C THR A 591 -10.27 32.18 -37.00
N ILE A 592 -9.26 33.03 -36.77
CA ILE A 592 -9.27 34.44 -37.11
C ILE A 592 -9.44 34.63 -38.63
N ARG A 593 -8.72 33.88 -39.46
CA ARG A 593 -8.80 33.94 -40.93
C ARG A 593 -10.19 33.54 -41.42
N ARG A 594 -10.75 32.43 -40.92
CA ARG A 594 -12.11 31.98 -41.24
C ARG A 594 -13.15 33.03 -40.84
N ARG A 595 -13.03 33.59 -39.64
CA ARG A 595 -13.96 34.63 -39.16
C ARG A 595 -13.87 35.91 -39.98
N ARG A 596 -12.66 36.30 -40.41
CA ARG A 596 -12.45 37.42 -41.33
C ARG A 596 -13.08 37.16 -42.71
N GLN A 597 -13.01 35.94 -43.23
CA GLN A 597 -13.67 35.53 -44.47
C GLN A 597 -15.20 35.59 -44.33
N GLU A 598 -15.77 35.01 -43.27
CA GLU A 598 -17.22 35.07 -42.99
C GLU A 598 -17.74 36.52 -42.91
N ILE A 599 -17.00 37.42 -42.27
CA ILE A 599 -17.35 38.84 -42.18
C ILE A 599 -17.30 39.51 -43.57
N ARG A 600 -16.33 39.14 -44.40
CA ARG A 600 -16.21 39.65 -45.78
C ARG A 600 -17.39 39.18 -46.63
N ASP A 601 -17.70 37.89 -46.62
CA ASP A 601 -18.82 37.30 -47.36
C ASP A 601 -20.17 37.85 -46.87
N HIS A 602 -20.31 38.10 -45.57
CA HIS A 602 -21.48 38.76 -45.00
C HIS A 602 -21.61 40.21 -45.46
N TYR A 603 -20.49 40.94 -45.52
CA TYR A 603 -20.48 42.32 -46.02
C TYR A 603 -20.83 42.37 -47.51
N GLU A 604 -20.29 41.47 -48.33
CA GLU A 604 -20.62 41.36 -49.76
C GLU A 604 -22.10 41.04 -49.98
N ARG A 605 -22.71 40.20 -49.12
CA ARG A 605 -24.12 39.81 -49.21
C ARG A 605 -25.11 40.86 -48.69
N THR A 606 -24.74 41.64 -47.67
CA THR A 606 -25.70 42.47 -46.91
C THR A 606 -25.36 43.96 -46.86
N GLY A 607 -24.15 44.36 -47.28
CA GLY A 607 -23.65 45.74 -47.20
C GLY A 607 -23.40 46.24 -45.77
N LYS A 608 -23.65 45.43 -44.73
CA LYS A 608 -23.52 45.84 -43.32
C LYS A 608 -22.19 45.34 -42.73
N LYS A 609 -21.40 46.27 -42.18
CA LYS A 609 -20.12 45.97 -41.54
C LYS A 609 -20.33 45.48 -40.11
N ILE A 610 -19.86 44.26 -39.83
CA ILE A 610 -19.80 43.71 -38.47
C ILE A 610 -18.56 44.28 -37.77
N ARG A 611 -18.73 44.89 -36.59
CA ARG A 611 -17.61 45.30 -35.74
C ARG A 611 -17.08 44.07 -35.00
N TRP A 612 -15.91 43.58 -35.41
CA TRP A 612 -15.24 42.45 -34.79
C TRP A 612 -13.75 42.75 -34.62
N LYS A 613 -13.20 42.41 -33.45
CA LYS A 613 -11.78 42.52 -33.13
C LYS A 613 -11.18 41.12 -33.00
N ALA A 614 -9.94 40.95 -33.47
CA ALA A 614 -9.21 39.69 -33.38
C ALA A 614 -8.97 39.25 -31.93
N ASP A 615 -8.85 40.20 -31.00
CA ASP A 615 -8.64 39.96 -29.57
C ASP A 615 -9.84 39.31 -28.86
N MET A 616 -11.01 39.28 -29.51
CA MET A 616 -12.18 38.57 -28.98
C MET A 616 -12.08 37.04 -29.13
N VAL A 617 -11.13 36.54 -29.94
CA VAL A 617 -10.84 35.12 -30.04
C VAL A 617 -9.83 34.75 -28.96
N GLY A 618 -10.33 34.08 -27.92
CA GLY A 618 -9.51 33.46 -26.87
C GLY A 618 -8.64 32.33 -27.39
N GLY A 619 -7.69 31.86 -26.56
CA GLY A 619 -6.73 30.83 -26.95
C GLY A 619 -5.46 31.38 -27.63
N GLY A 620 -4.65 30.48 -28.18
CA GLY A 620 -3.35 30.79 -28.80
C GLY A 620 -2.15 30.55 -27.90
N ARG A 621 -0.97 31.00 -28.35
CA ARG A 621 0.31 30.82 -27.65
C ARG A 621 0.30 31.34 -26.22
N ASP A 622 -0.26 32.53 -26.02
CA ASP A 622 -0.25 33.19 -24.71
C ASP A 622 -1.14 32.44 -23.70
N ALA A 623 -2.23 31.82 -24.16
CA ALA A 623 -3.09 30.98 -23.32
C ALA A 623 -2.38 29.69 -22.88
N VAL A 624 -1.71 28.99 -23.82
CA VAL A 624 -0.91 27.80 -23.49
C VAL A 624 0.26 28.15 -22.56
N THR A 625 0.95 29.26 -22.83
CA THR A 625 2.08 29.73 -22.01
C THR A 625 1.61 30.07 -20.60
N ARG A 626 0.49 30.77 -20.43
CA ARG A 626 -0.09 31.04 -19.11
C ARG A 626 -0.51 29.76 -18.38
N LEU A 627 -1.15 28.83 -19.08
CA LEU A 627 -1.60 27.56 -18.50
C LEU A 627 -0.41 26.72 -18.01
N MET A 628 0.67 26.69 -18.80
CA MET A 628 1.87 25.89 -18.53
C MET A 628 2.95 26.65 -17.76
N GLN A 629 2.75 27.94 -17.42
CA GLN A 629 3.75 28.78 -16.76
C GLN A 629 4.33 28.13 -15.48
N PRO A 630 3.52 27.59 -14.55
CA PRO A 630 4.07 26.96 -13.34
C PRO A 630 4.97 25.77 -13.65
N THR A 631 4.71 25.08 -14.77
CA THR A 631 5.51 23.92 -15.20
C THR A 631 6.82 24.36 -15.81
N LEU A 632 6.82 25.44 -16.59
CA LEU A 632 8.03 26.06 -17.13
C LEU A 632 8.91 26.58 -15.99
N ASP A 633 8.33 27.27 -15.01
CA ASP A 633 9.06 27.76 -13.84
C ASP A 633 9.68 26.58 -13.03
N ALA A 634 8.97 25.46 -12.91
CA ALA A 634 9.48 24.26 -12.25
C ALA A 634 10.63 23.60 -13.02
N ILE A 635 10.55 23.55 -14.36
CA ILE A 635 11.62 23.05 -15.24
C ILE A 635 12.85 23.95 -15.13
N ASP A 636 12.66 25.27 -15.18
CA ASP A 636 13.74 26.25 -15.10
C ASP A 636 14.44 26.19 -13.74
N LYS A 637 13.68 25.99 -12.65
CA LYS A 637 14.25 25.74 -11.33
C LYS A 637 15.08 24.45 -11.29
N ALA A 638 14.54 23.34 -11.80
CA ALA A 638 15.27 22.07 -11.85
C ALA A 638 16.58 22.19 -12.63
N ARG A 639 16.55 22.89 -13.76
CA ARG A 639 17.74 23.19 -14.58
C ARG A 639 18.74 24.08 -13.88
N ALA A 640 18.29 25.14 -13.21
CA ALA A 640 19.15 26.05 -12.48
C ALA A 640 19.85 25.34 -11.31
N ASP A 641 19.13 24.50 -10.57
CA ASP A 641 19.69 23.72 -9.46
C ASP A 641 20.65 22.63 -9.97
N TYR A 642 20.34 21.96 -11.09
CA TYR A 642 21.25 21.03 -11.75
C TYR A 642 22.55 21.71 -12.22
N ALA A 643 22.44 22.85 -12.90
CA ALA A 643 23.60 23.63 -13.35
C ALA A 643 24.46 24.13 -12.18
N ARG A 644 23.82 24.54 -11.07
CA ARG A 644 24.51 24.92 -9.83
C ARG A 644 25.27 23.73 -9.22
N ALA A 645 24.66 22.55 -9.19
CA ALA A 645 25.29 21.33 -8.69
C ALA A 645 26.50 20.93 -9.55
N LEU A 646 26.36 20.91 -10.88
CA LEU A 646 27.47 20.63 -11.79
C LEU A 646 28.62 21.64 -11.65
N ALA A 647 28.30 22.92 -11.48
CA ALA A 647 29.31 23.95 -11.25
C ALA A 647 30.06 23.74 -9.93
N ALA A 648 29.38 23.26 -8.88
CA ALA A 648 29.99 22.94 -7.59
C ALA A 648 30.91 21.70 -7.67
N GLU A 649 30.60 20.74 -8.54
CA GLU A 649 31.43 19.55 -8.79
C GLU A 649 32.59 19.81 -9.76
N GLY A 650 32.67 21.01 -10.36
CA GLY A 650 33.74 21.39 -11.28
C GLY A 650 33.63 20.80 -12.69
N ILE A 651 32.51 20.15 -13.01
CA ILE A 651 32.23 19.58 -14.33
C ILE A 651 31.47 20.63 -15.14
N LYS A 652 32.18 21.36 -16.02
CA LYS A 652 31.52 22.21 -17.01
C LYS A 652 30.90 21.32 -18.09
N VAL A 653 29.61 21.51 -18.35
CA VAL A 653 28.94 20.94 -19.54
C VAL A 653 29.68 21.47 -20.77
N SER A 654 30.34 20.58 -21.50
CA SER A 654 30.83 20.89 -22.84
C SER A 654 29.63 21.26 -23.69
N THR A 655 29.49 22.55 -23.97
CA THR A 655 28.59 23.07 -25.00
C THR A 655 29.18 22.72 -26.36
N GLU A 656 28.95 21.51 -26.83
CA GLU A 656 29.09 21.12 -28.24
C GLU A 656 27.94 20.18 -28.61
N SER A 657 26.87 20.78 -29.15
CA SER A 657 26.05 20.35 -30.31
C SER A 657 24.68 20.99 -30.23
#